data_AF-A0A662KJA2-F1
#
_entry.id   AF-A0A662KJA2-F1
#
_cell.length_a   1.000
_cell.length_b   1.000
_cell.length_c   1.000
_cell.angle_alpha   90.00
_cell.angle_beta   90.00
_cell.angle_gamma   90.00
#
_symmetry.space_group_name_H-M   'P 1'
#
loop_
_entity.id
_entity.type
_entity.pdbx_description
1 polymer ?
#
loop_
_entity_poly.entity_id
_entity_poly.type
_entity_poly.pdbx_seq_one_letter_code
_entity_poly.pdbx_strand_id
1 'polypeptide(L)'
;KVRQWPAKDVVEINGDDPYEIASKIALHDWSYSDSAVIAVIDDKAYASCVGKVTGELYGEIPPAKLGEEHFVLNQTNRLNPVFHEFEVSPEYRYIKAEVWWDCILFGPIMIPTGDPDVQLYCYYNGNWMQSSAASNWNVISPPGHEYTFSYVYKPGKWRVGVTDFPTEGNAPRKSFAGITVQGSLLKALLSRKVTYHVDITKYPGVELKLPAIPLNSRDAKFILSWDNPNVCLGFSLIGPAGEVILTEINESAKGELEIDVEKLGGCLEGENYSIAVFSLNETSTPITFKISFDWTEVDDKKEKNSLSSAAEGSILASLLNAPLLYTSPDDVPDVTMDALRKLGVNRIHLVGLESKISSSVVNELKGLGKVKLYREYKEIYDEIREISKRNDVIFTTIDPWTYWYVGELKPAGEWKGALFVGPASYLAAHHGSPVIIIENHPRLSSAVVWHNEFWRRYCDERYDHTPSVAEMYLTGKRIYSFLKDYGFDQQGLETIVTVADQYDIGIPWDRIFPGVANSGRICGSPIDTAYWISRTVFYPALIFVNPALSEEGVKLINGSVSMRTPLGIFSKPFLNTLKIVRESGEERFKYPVLCSFVTHKHRFNERASKYYGAKYQCADGYIPGETETMEPIDQGVMKKYLGSDACIFPDLTESEVVPFYLRRGGFSVAFSTNFSAVTTNLNRGVILWIHGSHGLEKNGGETLFWDPDFSAKFLSKLVKPFAGAARDPNPWRGYEWYLGSTEEPDTMSMDIRGILPFTNLRVPLFPAMGLDWVLARKPIREFLNRLIPFVDPFKVDNLYDGVIGTIFFSRIQYKDYNGTQFDEALGNLHSAGFITSICQTSNTFFHLTLIRHGSVFQVQDPWPTSWYGAVWRETIPRDIALGYTVGEAFTRG
;
A
#
# COMPACT_ATOMS: atom_id res chain seq x y z
N LYS A 1 11.71 -15.52 -26.45
CA LYS A 1 12.60 -14.78 -27.38
C LYS A 1 11.90 -14.63 -28.73
N VAL A 2 11.34 -13.45 -29.01
CA VAL A 2 10.91 -13.09 -30.37
C VAL A 2 12.20 -12.85 -31.15
N ARG A 3 12.50 -13.68 -32.16
CA ARG A 3 13.72 -13.53 -32.98
C ARG A 3 13.62 -12.35 -33.96
N GLN A 4 12.41 -11.89 -34.27
CA GLN A 4 12.14 -10.71 -35.09
C GLN A 4 10.66 -10.32 -34.92
N TRP A 5 10.34 -9.05 -34.67
CA TRP A 5 8.96 -8.55 -34.76
C TRP A 5 8.55 -8.59 -36.25
N PRO A 6 7.35 -9.07 -36.63
CA PRO A 6 6.92 -9.11 -38.03
C PRO A 6 6.51 -7.71 -38.52
N ALA A 7 7.42 -6.74 -38.38
CA ALA A 7 7.28 -5.42 -38.97
C ALA A 7 7.55 -5.53 -40.48
N LYS A 8 6.75 -4.84 -41.29
CA LYS A 8 6.93 -4.82 -42.75
C LYS A 8 8.27 -4.18 -43.13
N ASP A 9 8.63 -3.13 -42.40
CA ASP A 9 9.85 -2.37 -42.58
C ASP A 9 10.54 -2.25 -41.23
N VAL A 10 11.85 -2.50 -41.19
CA VAL A 10 12.70 -2.33 -40.02
C VAL A 10 13.84 -1.42 -40.42
N VAL A 11 13.99 -0.31 -39.70
CA VAL A 11 15.14 0.58 -39.85
C VAL A 11 15.98 0.46 -38.58
N GLU A 12 17.26 0.17 -38.77
CA GLU A 12 18.22 0.02 -37.68
C GLU A 12 19.16 1.22 -37.67
N ILE A 13 19.11 2.02 -36.62
CA ILE A 13 20.00 3.16 -36.39
C ILE A 13 21.06 2.71 -35.40
N ASN A 14 22.28 2.53 -35.88
CA ASN A 14 23.44 2.15 -35.06
C ASN A 14 24.22 3.40 -34.63
N GLY A 15 24.68 3.41 -33.39
CA GLY A 15 25.57 4.42 -32.83
C GLY A 15 25.85 4.13 -31.35
N ASP A 16 26.92 4.72 -30.83
CA ASP A 16 27.31 4.73 -29.41
C ASP A 16 27.44 6.15 -28.83
N ASP A 17 27.20 7.16 -29.67
CA ASP A 17 27.23 8.58 -29.34
C ASP A 17 25.80 9.17 -29.30
N PRO A 18 25.35 9.79 -28.19
CA PRO A 18 24.02 10.40 -28.11
C PRO A 18 23.78 11.49 -29.16
N TYR A 19 24.79 12.29 -29.54
CA TYR A 19 24.64 13.37 -30.52
C TYR A 19 24.37 12.82 -31.92
N GLU A 20 25.13 11.80 -32.34
CA GLU A 20 24.94 11.11 -33.62
C GLU A 20 23.60 10.35 -33.68
N ILE A 21 23.25 9.60 -32.63
CA ILE A 21 21.99 8.82 -32.58
C ILE A 21 20.79 9.75 -32.73
N ALA A 22 20.74 10.84 -31.96
CA ALA A 22 19.65 11.82 -32.04
C ALA A 22 19.54 12.45 -33.44
N SER A 23 20.67 12.82 -34.04
CA SER A 23 20.73 13.40 -35.38
C SER A 23 20.24 12.43 -36.46
N LYS A 24 20.60 11.14 -36.37
CA LYS A 24 20.13 10.10 -37.29
C LYS A 24 18.64 9.84 -37.15
N ILE A 25 18.11 9.78 -35.92
CA ILE A 25 16.66 9.64 -35.67
C ILE A 25 15.92 10.83 -36.27
N ALA A 26 16.37 12.06 -35.97
CA ALA A 26 15.74 13.27 -36.48
C ALA A 26 15.70 13.33 -38.02
N LEU A 27 16.81 12.99 -38.69
CA LEU A 27 16.89 13.01 -40.17
C LEU A 27 16.18 11.82 -40.83
N HIS A 28 15.92 10.75 -40.08
CA HIS A 28 15.11 9.63 -40.56
C HIS A 28 13.62 9.95 -40.52
N ASP A 29 13.15 10.51 -39.39
CA ASP A 29 11.72 10.71 -39.15
C ASP A 29 11.19 12.06 -39.69
N TRP A 30 12.04 13.08 -39.83
CA TRP A 30 11.67 14.38 -40.39
C TRP A 30 12.41 14.66 -41.71
N SER A 31 11.64 15.06 -42.73
CA SER A 31 12.19 15.65 -43.96
C SER A 31 12.38 17.18 -43.85
N TYR A 32 11.64 17.82 -42.94
CA TYR A 32 11.71 19.25 -42.60
C TYR A 32 11.09 19.47 -41.21
N SER A 33 11.65 20.41 -40.44
CA SER A 33 11.06 20.91 -39.20
C SER A 33 11.49 22.37 -38.97
N ASP A 34 10.54 23.28 -38.79
CA ASP A 34 10.85 24.69 -38.55
C ASP A 34 11.30 24.97 -37.11
N SER A 35 10.92 24.09 -36.18
CA SER A 35 11.34 24.08 -34.78
C SER A 35 12.24 22.88 -34.46
N ALA A 36 13.16 23.03 -33.50
CA ALA A 36 13.84 21.91 -32.84
C ALA A 36 13.98 22.16 -31.34
N VAL A 37 13.98 21.08 -30.56
CA VAL A 37 14.36 21.12 -29.15
C VAL A 37 15.78 20.59 -29.04
N ILE A 38 16.65 21.34 -28.35
CA ILE A 38 18.05 20.96 -28.14
C ILE A 38 18.28 20.86 -26.64
N ALA A 39 18.55 19.67 -26.14
CA ALA A 39 18.91 19.46 -24.75
C ALA A 39 20.44 19.55 -24.57
N VAL A 40 20.89 20.25 -23.54
CA VAL A 40 22.30 20.36 -23.17
C VAL A 40 22.67 19.17 -22.29
N ILE A 41 23.64 18.36 -22.72
CA ILE A 41 24.12 17.18 -22.00
C ILE A 41 25.65 17.22 -21.88
N ASP A 42 26.19 16.67 -20.80
CA ASP A 42 27.63 16.39 -20.63
C ASP A 42 27.81 14.87 -20.65
N ASP A 43 28.19 14.32 -21.81
CA ASP A 43 28.35 12.88 -22.08
C ASP A 43 29.49 12.23 -21.28
N LYS A 44 30.26 13.03 -20.53
CA LYS A 44 31.37 12.59 -19.68
C LYS A 44 31.10 12.84 -18.19
N ALA A 45 29.93 13.35 -17.84
CA ALA A 45 29.56 13.62 -16.47
C ALA A 45 29.04 12.36 -15.77
N TYR A 46 29.78 11.91 -14.76
CA TYR A 46 29.34 10.87 -13.85
C TYR A 46 29.45 11.39 -12.42
N ALA A 47 28.50 11.00 -11.57
CA ALA A 47 28.58 11.25 -10.14
C ALA A 47 29.93 10.81 -9.57
N SER A 48 30.53 11.66 -8.73
CA SER A 48 31.80 11.39 -8.08
C SER A 48 31.74 11.77 -6.60
N CYS A 49 32.38 10.97 -5.76
CA CYS A 49 32.54 11.28 -4.35
C CYS A 49 33.48 12.49 -4.20
N VAL A 50 33.02 13.53 -3.51
CA VAL A 50 33.75 14.78 -3.31
C VAL A 50 34.56 14.73 -2.02
N GLY A 51 33.98 14.15 -0.97
CA GLY A 51 34.61 14.07 0.35
C GLY A 51 33.67 13.54 1.41
N LYS A 52 34.22 13.38 2.61
CA LYS A 52 33.49 12.98 3.81
C LYS A 52 33.37 14.18 4.75
N VAL A 53 32.15 14.51 5.15
CA VAL A 53 31.89 15.50 6.19
C VAL A 53 31.88 14.76 7.52
N THR A 54 32.55 15.34 8.51
CA THR A 54 32.57 14.83 9.88
C THR A 54 32.38 15.99 10.84
N GLY A 55 31.64 15.79 11.92
CA GLY A 55 31.50 16.81 12.95
C GLY A 55 31.06 16.25 14.29
N GLU A 56 31.05 17.13 15.28
CA GLU A 56 30.61 16.82 16.64
C GLU A 56 29.70 17.93 17.17
N LEU A 57 28.65 17.56 17.89
CA LEU A 57 27.81 18.45 18.69
C LEU A 57 27.87 18.02 20.15
N TYR A 58 27.81 18.99 21.05
CA TYR A 58 27.71 18.74 22.48
C TYR A 58 26.41 19.30 22.99
N GLY A 59 25.75 18.54 23.87
CA GLY A 59 24.48 18.94 24.48
C GLY A 59 24.42 18.59 25.95
N GLU A 60 23.47 19.20 26.64
CA GLU A 60 23.19 18.95 28.04
C GLU A 60 21.67 18.87 28.24
N ILE A 61 21.18 17.81 28.89
CA ILE A 61 19.81 17.73 29.40
C ILE A 61 19.82 18.27 30.84
N PRO A 62 19.06 19.33 31.17
CA PRO A 62 18.99 19.85 32.53
C PRO A 62 18.32 18.84 33.47
N PRO A 63 18.53 18.95 34.81
CA PRO A 63 17.82 18.14 35.78
C PRO A 63 16.31 18.26 35.59
N ALA A 64 15.67 17.12 35.34
CA ALA A 64 14.25 17.08 34.99
C ALA A 64 13.61 15.81 35.53
N LYS A 65 12.31 15.94 35.85
CA LYS A 65 11.45 14.83 36.24
C LYS A 65 10.76 14.25 35.02
N LEU A 66 10.29 13.01 35.14
CA LEU A 66 9.35 12.46 34.19
C LEU A 66 7.99 13.11 34.43
N GLY A 67 7.28 13.43 33.35
CA GLY A 67 5.88 13.85 33.45
C GLY A 67 4.99 12.62 33.43
N GLU A 68 4.24 12.36 34.49
CA GLU A 68 3.35 11.20 34.59
C GLU A 68 1.89 11.65 34.71
N GLU A 69 1.01 11.03 33.93
CA GLU A 69 -0.44 11.18 34.06
C GLU A 69 -1.11 9.80 34.01
N HIS A 70 -2.13 9.61 34.84
CA HIS A 70 -2.91 8.38 34.91
C HIS A 70 -4.39 8.68 34.88
N PHE A 71 -5.13 7.94 34.07
CA PHE A 71 -6.59 7.94 34.10
C PHE A 71 -7.13 6.56 33.70
N VAL A 72 -8.44 6.41 33.84
CA VAL A 72 -9.13 5.14 33.65
C VAL A 72 -10.27 5.29 32.66
N LEU A 73 -10.37 4.35 31.71
CA LEU A 73 -11.42 4.26 30.72
C LEU A 73 -12.20 2.95 30.88
N ASN A 74 -13.49 2.97 30.58
CA ASN A 74 -14.30 1.76 30.52
C ASN A 74 -14.33 1.22 29.10
N GLN A 75 -14.23 -0.10 28.96
CA GLN A 75 -14.35 -0.79 27.68
C GLN A 75 -15.68 -0.46 26.98
N THR A 76 -15.61 -0.12 25.69
CA THR A 76 -16.77 0.31 24.89
C THR A 76 -17.28 -0.76 23.93
N ASN A 77 -16.45 -1.70 23.47
CA ASN A 77 -16.75 -2.65 22.39
C ASN A 77 -17.30 -1.95 21.12
N ARG A 78 -16.71 -0.82 20.75
CA ARG A 78 -17.09 0.01 19.59
C ARG A 78 -15.83 0.60 18.96
N LEU A 79 -15.89 0.80 17.64
CA LEU A 79 -14.88 1.54 16.87
C LEU A 79 -14.82 3.04 17.23
N ASN A 80 -15.76 3.56 18.01
CA ASN A 80 -15.74 4.97 18.42
C ASN A 80 -14.71 5.16 19.55
N PRO A 81 -13.67 6.01 19.35
CA PRO A 81 -12.66 6.24 20.37
C PRO A 81 -13.22 6.97 21.58
N VAL A 82 -12.70 6.65 22.76
CA VAL A 82 -12.82 7.48 23.97
C VAL A 82 -11.57 8.33 24.09
N PHE A 83 -11.73 9.64 24.14
CA PHE A 83 -10.61 10.58 24.22
C PHE A 83 -10.37 11.11 25.63
N HIS A 84 -9.10 11.33 25.97
CA HIS A 84 -8.67 12.11 27.12
C HIS A 84 -7.61 13.13 26.68
N GLU A 85 -7.80 14.40 27.04
CA GLU A 85 -6.86 15.48 26.72
C GLU A 85 -5.89 15.72 27.88
N PHE A 86 -4.65 16.07 27.55
CA PHE A 86 -3.59 16.40 28.50
C PHE A 86 -2.65 17.47 27.94
N GLU A 87 -1.77 18.02 28.76
CA GLU A 87 -0.84 19.10 28.39
C GLU A 87 0.63 18.64 28.43
N VAL A 88 1.39 19.06 27.43
CA VAL A 88 2.81 18.74 27.27
C VAL A 88 3.63 20.03 27.30
N SER A 89 4.44 20.18 28.34
CA SER A 89 5.30 21.37 28.52
C SER A 89 6.53 21.33 27.60
N PRO A 90 7.19 22.49 27.33
CA PRO A 90 8.30 22.60 26.39
C PRO A 90 9.58 21.84 26.71
N GLU A 91 9.75 21.33 27.93
CA GLU A 91 10.90 20.53 28.36
C GLU A 91 10.87 19.08 27.88
N TYR A 92 9.70 18.57 27.45
CA TYR A 92 9.54 17.19 27.01
C TYR A 92 9.80 17.03 25.51
N ARG A 93 10.45 15.94 25.12
CA ARG A 93 10.76 15.62 23.71
C ARG A 93 10.21 14.28 23.25
N TYR A 94 9.79 13.42 24.16
CA TYR A 94 9.24 12.11 23.83
C TYR A 94 8.07 11.75 24.77
N ILE A 95 7.11 10.97 24.28
CA ILE A 95 5.93 10.53 25.03
C ILE A 95 5.75 9.04 24.81
N LYS A 96 5.43 8.31 25.89
CA LYS A 96 4.86 6.96 25.86
C LYS A 96 3.42 7.03 26.35
N ALA A 97 2.50 6.42 25.61
CA ALA A 97 1.16 6.13 26.08
C ALA A 97 0.98 4.62 26.19
N GLU A 98 0.57 4.15 27.36
CA GLU A 98 0.38 2.74 27.65
C GLU A 98 -1.00 2.50 28.22
N VAL A 99 -1.72 1.53 27.64
CA VAL A 99 -3.01 1.05 28.08
C VAL A 99 -2.84 -0.37 28.60
N TRP A 100 -3.29 -0.65 29.81
CA TRP A 100 -3.26 -1.99 30.40
C TRP A 100 -4.52 -2.27 31.22
N TRP A 101 -4.79 -3.53 31.54
CA TRP A 101 -5.94 -3.89 32.38
C TRP A 101 -5.65 -5.07 33.30
N ASP A 102 -6.51 -5.24 34.30
CA ASP A 102 -6.44 -6.40 35.20
C ASP A 102 -6.86 -7.67 34.43
N CYS A 103 -5.96 -8.66 34.30
CA CYS A 103 -6.25 -9.91 33.59
C CYS A 103 -5.48 -11.13 34.11
N ILE A 104 -5.96 -12.33 33.76
CA ILE A 104 -5.29 -13.61 33.94
C ILE A 104 -4.96 -14.17 32.56
N LEU A 105 -3.70 -14.53 32.36
CA LEU A 105 -3.20 -15.17 31.15
C LEU A 105 -2.97 -16.67 31.42
N PHE A 106 -3.59 -17.54 30.60
CA PHE A 106 -3.42 -18.99 30.64
C PHE A 106 -3.03 -19.52 29.25
N GLY A 107 -1.74 -19.56 28.95
CA GLY A 107 -1.28 -19.79 27.57
C GLY A 107 -1.86 -18.73 26.62
N PRO A 108 -2.58 -19.10 25.53
CA PRO A 108 -3.18 -18.13 24.60
C PRO A 108 -4.54 -17.56 25.07
N ILE A 109 -4.85 -17.63 26.36
CA ILE A 109 -6.16 -17.26 26.93
C ILE A 109 -5.99 -16.07 27.85
N MET A 110 -6.79 -15.01 27.66
CA MET A 110 -6.80 -13.82 28.52
C MET A 110 -8.18 -13.59 29.14
N ILE A 111 -8.23 -13.36 30.46
CA ILE A 111 -9.48 -13.24 31.25
C ILE A 111 -9.42 -12.04 32.21
N PRO A 112 -10.30 -11.02 32.08
CA PRO A 112 -11.19 -10.74 30.95
C PRO A 112 -10.41 -10.34 29.68
N THR A 113 -11.01 -10.58 28.52
CA THR A 113 -10.42 -10.24 27.22
C THR A 113 -10.65 -8.76 26.90
N GLY A 114 -9.58 -8.03 26.64
CA GLY A 114 -9.62 -6.68 26.06
C GLY A 114 -8.83 -6.67 24.76
N ASP A 115 -9.23 -5.79 23.84
CA ASP A 115 -8.58 -5.58 22.54
C ASP A 115 -8.50 -4.06 22.25
N PRO A 116 -7.83 -3.28 23.12
CA PRO A 116 -7.76 -1.84 22.92
C PRO A 116 -6.74 -1.48 21.84
N ASP A 117 -7.10 -0.57 20.93
CA ASP A 117 -6.09 0.16 20.15
C ASP A 117 -5.90 1.54 20.77
N VAL A 118 -4.63 1.96 20.92
CA VAL A 118 -4.28 3.27 21.48
C VAL A 118 -3.81 4.19 20.37
N GLN A 119 -4.27 5.44 20.38
CA GLN A 119 -3.82 6.48 19.46
C GLN A 119 -3.41 7.73 20.21
N LEU A 120 -2.27 8.32 19.85
CA LEU A 120 -1.82 9.62 20.34
C LEU A 120 -2.07 10.70 19.30
N TYR A 121 -2.43 11.90 19.77
CA TYR A 121 -2.64 13.05 18.91
C TYR A 121 -1.98 14.30 19.49
N CYS A 122 -1.33 15.06 18.61
CA CYS A 122 -0.76 16.37 18.90
C CYS A 122 -1.68 17.45 18.32
N TYR A 123 -1.99 18.50 19.09
CA TYR A 123 -2.66 19.67 18.54
C TYR A 123 -1.67 20.53 17.75
N TYR A 124 -1.70 20.39 16.43
CA TYR A 124 -0.72 20.95 15.51
C TYR A 124 -1.42 21.89 14.51
N ASN A 125 -0.98 23.16 14.48
CA ASN A 125 -1.47 24.20 13.57
C ASN A 125 -3.00 24.32 13.45
N GLY A 126 -3.70 24.23 14.59
CA GLY A 126 -5.15 24.43 14.66
C GLY A 126 -5.99 23.15 14.59
N ASN A 127 -5.37 22.00 14.28
CA ASN A 127 -6.04 20.71 14.12
C ASN A 127 -5.38 19.62 14.97
N TRP A 128 -6.09 18.51 15.16
CA TRP A 128 -5.52 17.31 15.79
C TRP A 128 -4.82 16.46 14.73
N MET A 129 -3.53 16.26 14.89
CA MET A 129 -2.72 15.34 14.08
C MET A 129 -2.51 14.06 14.87
N GLN A 130 -2.89 12.90 14.33
CA GLN A 130 -2.54 11.61 14.93
C GLN A 130 -1.03 11.44 14.82
N SER A 131 -0.35 11.37 15.96
CA SER A 131 1.10 11.32 16.05
C SER A 131 1.63 9.91 16.05
N SER A 132 0.86 8.96 16.58
CA SER A 132 1.14 7.53 16.53
C SER A 132 -0.11 6.72 16.90
N ALA A 133 -0.12 5.45 16.53
CA ALA A 133 -1.16 4.51 16.91
C ALA A 133 -0.56 3.11 17.04
N ALA A 134 -1.14 2.31 17.92
CA ALA A 134 -0.85 0.89 18.05
C ALA A 134 -2.15 0.10 18.13
N SER A 135 -2.13 -1.05 17.46
CA SER A 135 -3.23 -2.02 17.33
C SER A 135 -2.63 -3.42 17.42
N ASN A 136 -1.90 -3.66 18.50
CA ASN A 136 -1.18 -4.91 18.73
C ASN A 136 -2.13 -5.99 19.18
N TRP A 137 -1.70 -7.24 19.02
CA TRP A 137 -2.48 -8.35 19.53
C TRP A 137 -2.16 -8.63 20.99
N ASN A 138 -2.87 -7.95 21.89
CA ASN A 138 -2.54 -7.93 23.32
C ASN A 138 -2.80 -9.27 24.05
N VAL A 139 -3.22 -10.34 23.36
CA VAL A 139 -3.19 -11.70 23.93
C VAL A 139 -1.76 -12.28 23.91
N ILE A 140 -0.93 -11.82 22.96
CA ILE A 140 0.37 -12.42 22.66
C ILE A 140 1.50 -11.43 22.85
N SER A 141 1.40 -10.24 22.28
CA SER A 141 2.49 -9.28 22.33
C SER A 141 1.97 -7.86 22.07
N PRO A 142 2.06 -6.96 23.06
CA PRO A 142 2.42 -7.23 24.45
C PRO A 142 1.22 -7.87 25.20
N PRO A 143 1.36 -8.99 25.94
CA PRO A 143 0.24 -9.59 26.65
C PRO A 143 -0.37 -8.62 27.68
N GLY A 144 -1.65 -8.31 27.57
CA GLY A 144 -2.40 -7.45 28.49
C GLY A 144 -2.07 -5.96 28.43
N HIS A 145 -1.20 -5.54 27.52
CA HIS A 145 -0.77 -4.15 27.37
C HIS A 145 -0.87 -3.73 25.90
N GLU A 146 -1.19 -2.48 25.67
CA GLU A 146 -1.10 -1.79 24.39
C GLU A 146 -0.30 -0.51 24.60
N TYR A 147 0.65 -0.19 23.73
CA TYR A 147 1.41 1.05 23.89
C TYR A 147 1.89 1.62 22.57
N THR A 148 2.02 2.94 22.57
CA THR A 148 2.59 3.69 21.44
C THR A 148 3.48 4.81 21.96
N PHE A 149 4.39 5.25 21.10
CA PHE A 149 5.34 6.31 21.40
C PHE A 149 5.23 7.46 20.40
N SER A 150 5.67 8.65 20.79
CA SER A 150 5.71 9.81 19.90
C SER A 150 6.80 10.78 20.31
N TYR A 151 7.53 11.30 19.33
CA TYR A 151 8.25 12.56 19.48
C TYR A 151 7.25 13.70 19.76
N VAL A 152 7.67 14.69 20.55
CA VAL A 152 6.86 15.87 20.85
C VAL A 152 6.98 16.88 19.71
N TYR A 153 6.11 16.75 18.72
CA TYR A 153 6.04 17.66 17.56
C TYR A 153 5.79 19.12 17.95
N LYS A 154 5.01 19.35 19.01
CA LYS A 154 4.71 20.69 19.53
C LYS A 154 4.31 20.62 21.00
N PRO A 155 4.84 21.51 21.86
CA PRO A 155 4.30 21.70 23.22
C PRO A 155 2.86 22.24 23.19
N GLY A 156 2.10 21.95 24.25
CA GLY A 156 0.71 22.35 24.43
C GLY A 156 -0.24 21.17 24.51
N LYS A 157 -1.40 21.27 23.83
CA LYS A 157 -2.48 20.29 23.90
C LYS A 157 -2.16 18.99 23.19
N TRP A 158 -2.34 17.90 23.92
CA TRP A 158 -2.26 16.53 23.42
C TRP A 158 -3.51 15.77 23.83
N ARG A 159 -3.78 14.65 23.16
CA ARG A 159 -4.83 13.73 23.58
C ARG A 159 -4.47 12.30 23.23
N VAL A 160 -5.05 11.39 23.98
CA VAL A 160 -5.03 9.95 23.72
C VAL A 160 -6.44 9.48 23.41
N GLY A 161 -6.56 8.64 22.38
CA GLY A 161 -7.76 7.91 22.02
C GLY A 161 -7.59 6.44 22.34
N VAL A 162 -8.63 5.79 22.84
CA VAL A 162 -8.70 4.34 22.97
C VAL A 162 -9.95 3.83 22.27
N THR A 163 -9.78 2.97 21.28
CA THR A 163 -10.83 2.16 20.65
C THR A 163 -10.77 0.74 21.20
N ASP A 164 -11.87 0.00 21.16
CA ASP A 164 -11.89 -1.43 21.50
C ASP A 164 -12.95 -2.11 20.64
N PHE A 165 -12.54 -2.93 19.68
CA PHE A 165 -13.46 -3.66 18.81
C PHE A 165 -12.94 -5.08 18.56
N PRO A 166 -13.73 -6.14 18.81
CA PRO A 166 -13.21 -7.50 19.00
C PRO A 166 -12.88 -8.25 17.67
N THR A 167 -12.19 -7.64 16.70
CA THR A 167 -12.23 -8.10 15.29
C THR A 167 -10.94 -8.16 14.47
N GLU A 168 -9.76 -7.82 14.98
CA GLU A 168 -8.56 -7.79 14.10
C GLU A 168 -7.70 -9.08 14.23
N GLY A 169 -7.33 -9.68 13.09
CA GLY A 169 -7.06 -11.12 12.97
C GLY A 169 -5.66 -11.58 12.51
N ASN A 170 -5.53 -12.92 12.39
CA ASN A 170 -4.64 -13.69 11.51
C ASN A 170 -3.11 -13.83 11.73
N ALA A 171 -2.68 -14.23 12.92
CA ALA A 171 -1.41 -14.98 13.07
C ALA A 171 -1.58 -16.29 13.87
N PRO A 172 -0.83 -17.37 13.57
CA PRO A 172 -0.91 -18.64 14.30
C PRO A 172 -0.48 -18.45 15.76
N ARG A 173 -1.49 -18.43 16.62
CA ARG A 173 -1.43 -18.14 18.06
C ARG A 173 -0.72 -19.26 18.83
N LYS A 174 0.55 -19.06 19.17
CA LYS A 174 1.28 -19.89 20.13
C LYS A 174 2.11 -19.03 21.06
N SER A 175 1.87 -19.18 22.36
CA SER A 175 2.80 -18.80 23.44
C SER A 175 2.90 -19.97 24.42
N PHE A 176 4.09 -20.14 24.99
CA PHE A 176 4.49 -21.27 25.83
C PHE A 176 3.80 -21.24 27.21
N ALA A 177 3.64 -22.42 27.80
CA ALA A 177 2.86 -22.71 29.00
C ALA A 177 3.11 -21.78 30.22
N GLY A 178 2.05 -21.39 30.93
CA GLY A 178 2.08 -20.69 32.22
C GLY A 178 0.74 -20.06 32.63
N ILE A 179 0.56 -19.76 33.93
CA ILE A 179 -0.48 -18.86 34.47
C ILE A 179 0.22 -17.56 34.89
N THR A 180 -0.15 -16.43 34.29
CA THR A 180 0.32 -15.10 34.70
C THR A 180 -0.87 -14.25 35.13
N VAL A 181 -0.74 -13.52 36.23
CA VAL A 181 -1.77 -12.56 36.69
C VAL A 181 -1.21 -11.16 36.50
N GLN A 182 -1.93 -10.33 35.77
CA GLN A 182 -1.65 -8.92 35.55
C GLN A 182 -2.63 -8.06 36.35
N GLY A 183 -2.09 -7.10 37.10
CA GLY A 183 -2.90 -6.27 38.00
C GLY A 183 -3.54 -7.09 39.14
N SER A 184 -4.82 -6.84 39.41
CA SER A 184 -5.57 -7.44 40.51
C SER A 184 -6.30 -8.72 40.11
N LEU A 185 -5.87 -9.85 40.69
CA LEU A 185 -6.53 -11.16 40.54
C LEU A 185 -8.04 -11.11 40.87
N LEU A 186 -8.40 -10.38 41.92
CA LEU A 186 -9.79 -10.27 42.38
C LEU A 186 -10.66 -9.53 41.36
N LYS A 187 -10.15 -8.46 40.75
CA LYS A 187 -10.85 -7.73 39.70
C LYS A 187 -10.91 -8.53 38.40
N ALA A 188 -9.82 -9.21 38.02
CA ALA A 188 -9.79 -10.06 36.83
C ALA A 188 -10.83 -11.21 36.89
N LEU A 189 -11.08 -11.78 38.08
CA LEU A 189 -12.07 -12.85 38.24
C LEU A 189 -13.53 -12.36 38.41
N LEU A 190 -13.74 -11.16 38.95
CA LEU A 190 -15.09 -10.66 39.32
C LEU A 190 -15.67 -9.63 38.35
N SER A 191 -14.83 -8.91 37.61
CA SER A 191 -15.28 -7.87 36.68
C SER A 191 -15.85 -8.47 35.40
N ARG A 192 -17.11 -8.14 35.09
CA ARG A 192 -17.78 -8.56 33.84
C ARG A 192 -17.40 -7.73 32.60
N LYS A 193 -16.70 -6.61 32.79
CA LYS A 193 -16.25 -5.67 31.76
C LYS A 193 -14.82 -5.25 32.04
N VAL A 194 -14.03 -5.03 31.00
CA VAL A 194 -12.65 -4.56 31.13
C VAL A 194 -12.64 -3.08 31.53
N THR A 195 -11.73 -2.72 32.42
CA THR A 195 -11.40 -1.34 32.78
C THR A 195 -9.96 -1.11 32.35
N TYR A 196 -9.75 -0.15 31.44
CA TYR A 196 -8.46 0.20 30.90
C TYR A 196 -7.80 1.27 31.77
N HIS A 197 -6.61 0.98 32.26
CA HIS A 197 -5.69 1.90 32.90
C HIS A 197 -4.80 2.52 31.82
N VAL A 198 -4.74 3.84 31.77
CA VAL A 198 -3.93 4.55 30.78
C VAL A 198 -2.89 5.40 31.48
N ASP A 199 -1.63 5.10 31.19
CA ASP A 199 -0.45 5.79 31.71
C ASP A 199 0.21 6.58 30.59
N ILE A 200 0.43 7.87 30.83
CA ILE A 200 1.19 8.75 29.93
C ILE A 200 2.50 9.12 30.62
N THR A 201 3.62 8.77 30.00
CA THR A 201 4.97 9.14 30.45
C THR A 201 5.58 10.13 29.46
N LYS A 202 6.02 11.29 29.95
CA LYS A 202 6.64 12.36 29.18
C LYS A 202 8.12 12.45 29.56
N TYR A 203 8.99 12.34 28.57
CA TYR A 203 10.44 12.25 28.75
C TYR A 203 11.12 13.58 28.44
N PRO A 204 11.89 14.15 29.38
CA PRO A 204 12.57 15.43 29.20
C PRO A 204 13.71 15.29 28.19
N GLY A 205 13.99 16.34 27.45
CA GLY A 205 15.04 16.32 26.46
C GLY A 205 15.36 17.66 25.84
N VAL A 206 16.32 17.65 24.93
CA VAL A 206 16.76 18.81 24.17
C VAL A 206 16.83 18.48 22.70
N GLU A 207 16.88 19.51 21.85
CA GLU A 207 17.04 19.36 20.41
C GLU A 207 18.22 20.20 19.94
N LEU A 208 19.07 19.60 19.10
CA LEU A 208 20.26 20.21 18.54
C LEU A 208 20.14 20.23 17.01
N LYS A 209 20.43 21.36 16.39
CA LYS A 209 20.43 21.48 14.92
C LYS A 209 21.73 20.94 14.35
N LEU A 210 21.62 20.14 13.29
CA LEU A 210 22.76 19.74 12.46
C LEU A 210 23.15 20.87 11.50
N PRO A 211 24.39 20.89 10.98
CA PRO A 211 24.76 21.83 9.92
C PRO A 211 23.93 21.59 8.66
N ALA A 212 23.99 22.54 7.72
CA ALA A 212 23.29 22.40 6.44
C ALA A 212 23.81 21.15 5.69
N ILE A 213 22.88 20.36 5.16
CA ILE A 213 23.19 19.12 4.45
C ILE A 213 23.08 19.36 2.93
N PRO A 214 24.14 19.07 2.16
CA PRO A 214 24.08 19.12 0.70
C PRO A 214 23.00 18.20 0.12
N LEU A 215 22.55 18.55 -1.08
CA LEU A 215 21.41 17.91 -1.74
C LEU A 215 21.58 16.41 -2.00
N ASN A 216 22.83 15.93 -2.13
CA ASN A 216 23.15 14.52 -2.28
C ASN A 216 24.22 14.11 -1.26
N SER A 217 23.76 13.72 -0.08
CA SER A 217 24.60 13.21 1.00
C SER A 217 24.23 11.76 1.27
N ARG A 218 25.20 10.85 1.23
CA ARG A 218 25.01 9.40 1.39
C ARG A 218 25.75 8.85 2.59
N ASP A 219 25.37 7.65 3.02
CA ASP A 219 25.99 6.89 4.11
C ASP A 219 26.13 7.73 5.39
N ALA A 220 25.04 8.36 5.81
CA ALA A 220 25.04 9.23 6.96
C ALA A 220 24.96 8.43 8.26
N LYS A 221 25.84 8.74 9.20
CA LYS A 221 25.95 8.08 10.49
C LYS A 221 25.91 9.10 11.61
N PHE A 222 25.14 8.80 12.65
CA PHE A 222 24.97 9.62 13.85
C PHE A 222 25.17 8.76 15.09
N ILE A 223 26.14 9.12 15.93
CA ILE A 223 26.49 8.40 17.15
C ILE A 223 26.24 9.31 18.34
N LEU A 224 25.28 8.95 19.20
CA LEU A 224 25.09 9.56 20.51
C LEU A 224 25.95 8.82 21.54
N SER A 225 26.75 9.55 22.33
CA SER A 225 27.57 9.00 23.42
C SER A 225 27.46 9.83 24.71
N TRP A 226 27.52 9.18 25.86
CA TRP A 226 27.47 9.83 27.18
C TRP A 226 28.22 9.06 28.26
N ASP A 227 28.75 9.80 29.24
CA ASP A 227 29.63 9.28 30.31
C ASP A 227 28.87 9.03 31.62
N ASN A 228 27.66 8.46 31.56
CA ASN A 228 26.91 8.07 32.76
C ASN A 228 26.16 6.74 32.57
N PRO A 229 26.65 5.63 33.14
CA PRO A 229 26.03 4.32 32.99
C PRO A 229 24.73 4.16 33.77
N ASN A 230 24.30 5.14 34.56
CA ASN A 230 23.02 5.09 35.28
C ASN A 230 21.89 5.84 34.56
N VAL A 231 22.14 6.30 33.34
CA VAL A 231 21.18 7.04 32.53
C VAL A 231 20.93 6.30 31.23
N CYS A 232 19.66 6.07 30.93
CA CYS A 232 19.17 5.56 29.67
C CYS A 232 18.71 6.75 28.81
N LEU A 233 19.32 6.90 27.64
CA LEU A 233 18.97 7.93 26.67
C LEU A 233 18.30 7.29 25.44
N GLY A 234 17.49 8.09 24.76
CA GLY A 234 17.09 7.84 23.38
C GLY A 234 17.36 9.08 22.55
N PHE A 235 17.47 8.90 21.23
CA PHE A 235 17.51 10.03 20.32
C PHE A 235 16.78 9.76 19.01
N SER A 236 16.26 10.84 18.44
CA SER A 236 15.53 10.85 17.17
C SER A 236 16.22 11.77 16.18
N LEU A 237 16.39 11.30 14.94
CA LEU A 237 16.76 12.14 13.82
C LEU A 237 15.49 12.77 13.24
N ILE A 238 15.44 14.09 13.23
CA ILE A 238 14.29 14.88 12.79
C ILE A 238 14.61 15.52 11.44
N GLY A 239 13.75 15.28 10.46
CA GLY A 239 13.87 15.86 9.12
C GLY A 239 13.38 17.30 9.05
N PRO A 240 13.66 18.02 7.94
CA PRO A 240 13.33 19.44 7.80
C PRO A 240 11.84 19.78 7.83
N ALA A 241 10.93 18.82 7.58
CA ALA A 241 9.48 19.04 7.73
C ALA A 241 9.01 18.86 9.18
N GLY A 242 9.91 18.44 10.09
CA GLY A 242 9.62 18.08 11.48
C GLY A 242 9.25 16.60 11.66
N GLU A 243 9.33 15.80 10.60
CA GLU A 243 9.11 14.35 10.60
C GLU A 243 10.23 13.61 11.35
N VAL A 244 9.86 12.56 12.09
CA VAL A 244 10.84 11.67 12.71
C VAL A 244 11.31 10.68 11.65
N ILE A 245 12.59 10.74 11.26
CA ILE A 245 13.15 9.79 10.30
C ILE A 245 13.37 8.45 10.96
N LEU A 246 14.09 8.46 12.10
CA LEU A 246 14.40 7.29 12.91
C LEU A 246 14.49 7.68 14.39
N THR A 247 14.23 6.72 15.26
CA THR A 247 14.40 6.85 16.71
C THR A 247 15.12 5.63 17.23
N GLU A 248 16.17 5.85 18.01
CA GLU A 248 16.92 4.80 18.70
C GLU A 248 16.85 5.03 20.20
N ILE A 249 16.66 3.94 20.95
CA ILE A 249 16.47 3.98 22.39
C ILE A 249 17.33 2.91 23.03
N ASN A 250 18.13 3.29 24.04
CA ASN A 250 18.81 2.32 24.87
C ASN A 250 18.09 2.19 26.21
N GLU A 251 17.38 1.09 26.41
CA GLU A 251 16.84 0.75 27.73
C GLU A 251 17.92 0.19 28.68
N SER A 252 19.13 -0.06 28.17
CA SER A 252 20.30 -0.48 28.93
C SER A 252 21.33 0.65 29.10
N ALA A 253 22.11 0.58 30.17
CA ALA A 253 23.15 1.53 30.56
C ALA A 253 24.33 1.75 29.58
N LYS A 254 24.33 1.13 28.39
CA LYS A 254 25.47 1.23 27.46
C LYS A 254 25.49 2.63 26.83
N GLY A 255 26.57 3.38 27.07
CA GLY A 255 26.71 4.81 26.75
C GLY A 255 26.88 5.18 25.27
N GLU A 256 26.36 4.38 24.33
CA GLU A 256 26.40 4.67 22.90
C GLU A 256 25.12 4.19 22.20
N LEU A 257 24.59 5.01 21.29
CA LEU A 257 23.50 4.69 20.36
C LEU A 257 23.87 5.19 18.96
N GLU A 258 23.38 4.50 17.93
CA GLU A 258 23.78 4.74 16.54
C GLU A 258 22.56 4.75 15.61
N ILE A 259 22.45 5.79 14.78
CA ILE A 259 21.52 5.86 13.65
C ILE A 259 22.33 5.96 12.37
N ASP A 260 22.15 5.01 11.47
CA ASP A 260 22.62 5.08 10.09
C ASP A 260 21.45 5.44 9.17
N VAL A 261 21.69 6.23 8.12
CA VAL A 261 20.73 6.60 7.08
C VAL A 261 21.43 6.51 5.74
N GLU A 262 20.82 5.84 4.77
CA GLU A 262 21.46 5.61 3.47
C GLU A 262 21.66 6.90 2.69
N LYS A 263 20.66 7.79 2.70
CA LYS A 263 20.70 9.06 1.98
C LYS A 263 19.93 10.15 2.72
N LEU A 264 20.54 11.32 2.81
CA LEU A 264 19.92 12.55 3.30
C LEU A 264 19.63 13.48 2.12
N GLY A 265 18.51 14.18 2.20
CA GLY A 265 18.10 15.17 1.22
C GLY A 265 18.61 16.57 1.57
N GLY A 266 18.50 17.47 0.59
CA GLY A 266 18.93 18.86 0.77
C GLY A 266 17.95 19.69 1.60
N CYS A 267 18.48 20.63 2.37
CA CYS A 267 17.68 21.64 3.08
C CYS A 267 17.51 22.90 2.23
N LEU A 268 16.39 23.62 2.41
CA LEU A 268 16.30 25.02 1.97
C LEU A 268 17.15 25.91 2.88
N GLU A 269 17.39 27.16 2.44
CA GLU A 269 18.08 28.15 3.26
C GLU A 269 17.32 28.38 4.59
N GLY A 270 18.04 28.24 5.72
CA GLY A 270 17.47 28.38 7.06
C GLY A 270 16.82 27.12 7.63
N GLU A 271 16.71 26.04 6.85
CA GLU A 271 16.27 24.72 7.31
C GLU A 271 17.46 23.83 7.68
N ASN A 272 17.26 22.93 8.64
CA ASN A 272 18.26 21.96 9.08
C ASN A 272 17.56 20.65 9.46
N TYR A 273 18.31 19.55 9.37
CA TYR A 273 18.00 18.38 10.17
C TYR A 273 18.31 18.68 11.64
N SER A 274 17.63 17.99 12.56
CA SER A 274 17.85 18.13 14.00
C SER A 274 18.01 16.76 14.64
N ILE A 275 18.64 16.72 15.80
CA ILE A 275 18.66 15.56 16.68
C ILE A 275 17.99 15.93 18.00
N ALA A 276 16.94 15.21 18.35
CA ALA A 276 16.30 15.30 19.65
C ALA A 276 16.87 14.21 20.56
N VAL A 277 17.44 14.58 21.71
CA VAL A 277 17.96 13.64 22.72
C VAL A 277 17.10 13.75 23.98
N PHE A 278 16.63 12.62 24.49
CA PHE A 278 15.74 12.55 25.65
C PHE A 278 16.19 11.51 26.67
N SER A 279 15.89 11.78 27.94
CA SER A 279 16.19 10.90 29.07
C SER A 279 14.99 10.03 29.42
N LEU A 280 15.20 8.72 29.52
CA LEU A 280 14.20 7.77 30.01
C LEU A 280 14.13 7.70 31.55
N ASN A 281 15.04 8.38 32.24
CA ASN A 281 15.10 8.42 33.69
C ASN A 281 14.98 9.85 34.22
N GLU A 282 14.49 9.98 35.46
CA GLU A 282 14.63 11.21 36.22
C GLU A 282 16.09 11.47 36.58
N THR A 283 16.51 12.74 36.50
CA THR A 283 17.87 13.13 36.90
C THR A 283 17.87 14.33 37.81
N SER A 284 18.71 14.25 38.85
CA SER A 284 18.95 15.35 39.80
C SER A 284 20.14 16.23 39.40
N THR A 285 20.97 15.77 38.46
CA THR A 285 22.12 16.49 37.89
C THR A 285 22.01 16.54 36.37
N PRO A 286 22.56 17.57 35.71
CA PRO A 286 22.56 17.63 34.25
C PRO A 286 23.25 16.41 33.61
N ILE A 287 22.74 15.97 32.46
CA ILE A 287 23.33 14.90 31.65
C ILE A 287 24.01 15.53 30.45
N THR A 288 25.34 15.45 30.39
CA THR A 288 26.11 15.87 29.21
C THR A 288 26.26 14.71 28.24
N PHE A 289 26.15 15.00 26.95
CA PHE A 289 26.32 14.01 25.89
C PHE A 289 27.01 14.62 24.67
N LYS A 290 27.53 13.76 23.81
CA LYS A 290 28.17 14.10 22.55
C LYS A 290 27.48 13.37 21.40
N ILE A 291 27.24 14.09 20.31
CA ILE A 291 26.82 13.51 19.04
C ILE A 291 27.99 13.64 18.07
N SER A 292 28.52 12.52 17.60
CA SER A 292 29.44 12.50 16.46
C SER A 292 28.66 12.14 15.20
N PHE A 293 28.93 12.81 14.09
CA PHE A 293 28.25 12.52 12.83
C PHE A 293 29.21 12.53 11.65
N ASP A 294 28.88 11.74 10.63
CA ASP A 294 29.56 11.77 9.35
C ASP A 294 28.66 11.38 8.19
N TRP A 295 28.97 11.86 6.98
CA TRP A 295 28.33 11.44 5.73
C TRP A 295 29.25 11.72 4.54
N THR A 296 28.95 11.10 3.41
CA THR A 296 29.67 11.26 2.14
C THR A 296 28.95 12.24 1.24
N GLU A 297 29.65 13.27 0.77
CA GLU A 297 29.14 14.20 -0.24
C GLU A 297 29.40 13.67 -1.65
N VAL A 298 28.36 13.68 -2.48
CA VAL A 298 28.44 13.27 -3.88
C VAL A 298 28.16 14.47 -4.78
N ASP A 299 29.06 14.75 -5.73
CA ASP A 299 28.82 15.72 -6.81
C ASP A 299 28.30 14.97 -8.02
N ASP A 300 27.00 15.09 -8.22
CA ASP A 300 26.23 14.57 -9.35
C ASP A 300 25.66 15.69 -10.23
N LYS A 301 26.04 16.95 -9.98
CA LYS A 301 25.31 18.12 -10.52
C LYS A 301 25.25 18.09 -12.05
N LYS A 302 26.36 17.72 -12.70
CA LYS A 302 26.43 17.65 -14.16
C LYS A 302 25.58 16.53 -14.75
N GLU A 303 25.61 15.35 -14.14
CA GLU A 303 24.81 14.20 -14.56
C GLU A 303 23.31 14.52 -14.42
N LYS A 304 22.94 15.03 -13.24
CA LYS A 304 21.59 15.46 -12.92
C LYS A 304 21.04 16.51 -13.87
N ASN A 305 21.81 17.55 -14.17
CA ASN A 305 21.42 18.59 -15.10
C ASN A 305 21.24 18.07 -16.53
N SER A 306 22.11 17.14 -16.96
CA SER A 306 22.05 16.51 -18.28
C SER A 306 20.79 15.66 -18.42
N LEU A 307 20.53 14.78 -17.45
CA LEU A 307 19.35 13.91 -17.43
C LEU A 307 18.06 14.73 -17.36
N SER A 308 18.04 15.79 -16.56
CA SER A 308 16.88 16.69 -16.47
C SER A 308 16.62 17.43 -17.77
N SER A 309 17.67 17.95 -18.41
CA SER A 309 17.55 18.67 -19.68
C SER A 309 17.07 17.75 -20.80
N ALA A 310 17.57 16.50 -20.83
CA ALA A 310 17.12 15.49 -21.78
C ALA A 310 15.67 15.04 -21.53
N ALA A 311 15.30 14.78 -20.27
CA ALA A 311 13.97 14.37 -19.87
C ALA A 311 12.92 15.42 -20.24
N GLU A 312 13.07 16.65 -19.74
CA GLU A 312 12.14 17.74 -20.02
C GLU A 312 12.16 18.17 -21.49
N GLY A 313 13.34 18.14 -22.12
CA GLY A 313 13.49 18.37 -23.55
C GLY A 313 12.70 17.37 -24.40
N SER A 314 12.66 16.10 -24.00
CA SER A 314 11.88 15.07 -24.70
C SER A 314 10.37 15.32 -24.64
N ILE A 315 9.87 15.81 -23.50
CA ILE A 315 8.45 16.13 -23.29
C ILE A 315 8.07 17.34 -24.14
N LEU A 316 8.89 18.39 -24.10
CA LEU A 316 8.68 19.58 -24.92
C LEU A 316 8.76 19.24 -26.42
N ALA A 317 9.71 18.40 -26.84
CA ALA A 317 9.85 17.94 -28.22
C ALA A 317 8.59 17.19 -28.70
N SER A 318 8.07 16.28 -27.87
CA SER A 318 6.82 15.55 -28.12
C SER A 318 5.64 16.51 -28.30
N LEU A 319 5.45 17.45 -27.38
CA LEU A 319 4.36 18.44 -27.42
C LEU A 319 4.42 19.36 -28.66
N LEU A 320 5.62 19.73 -29.08
CA LEU A 320 5.84 20.58 -30.25
C LEU A 320 5.85 19.79 -31.57
N ASN A 321 5.82 18.45 -31.52
CA ASN A 321 6.08 17.57 -32.66
C ASN A 321 7.37 17.96 -33.41
N ALA A 322 8.45 18.19 -32.65
CA ALA A 322 9.74 18.64 -33.13
C ALA A 322 10.84 17.62 -32.81
N PRO A 323 11.92 17.55 -33.62
CA PRO A 323 13.06 16.68 -33.31
C PRO A 323 13.74 17.11 -32.00
N LEU A 324 14.12 16.13 -31.19
CA LEU A 324 15.02 16.30 -30.04
C LEU A 324 16.46 16.04 -30.48
N LEU A 325 17.33 17.02 -30.29
CA LEU A 325 18.76 16.93 -30.56
C LEU A 325 19.55 17.28 -29.29
N TYR A 326 20.85 17.01 -29.31
CA TYR A 326 21.73 17.25 -28.17
C TYR A 326 22.89 18.19 -28.52
N THR A 327 23.35 18.94 -27.52
CA THR A 327 24.57 19.77 -27.57
C THR A 327 25.33 19.63 -26.26
N SER A 328 26.63 19.92 -26.27
CA SER A 328 27.40 20.03 -25.03
C SER A 328 27.29 21.44 -24.44
N PRO A 329 27.67 21.67 -23.16
CA PRO A 329 27.68 23.00 -22.56
C PRO A 329 28.60 23.99 -23.27
N ASP A 330 29.68 23.49 -23.88
CA ASP A 330 30.76 24.32 -24.42
C ASP A 330 30.82 24.36 -25.95
N ASP A 331 30.24 23.36 -26.63
CA ASP A 331 30.32 23.16 -28.07
C ASP A 331 29.02 22.58 -28.67
N VAL A 332 28.69 22.99 -29.91
CA VAL A 332 27.60 22.40 -30.71
C VAL A 332 28.21 21.38 -31.68
N PRO A 333 27.98 20.07 -31.49
CA PRO A 333 28.57 19.07 -32.36
C PRO A 333 28.21 19.27 -33.83
N ASP A 334 29.16 19.04 -34.74
CA ASP A 334 28.97 19.19 -36.18
C ASP A 334 27.75 18.39 -36.70
N VAL A 335 27.54 17.19 -36.17
CA VAL A 335 26.40 16.32 -36.52
C VAL A 335 25.05 16.96 -36.16
N THR A 336 24.98 17.62 -35.00
CA THR A 336 23.79 18.36 -34.55
C THR A 336 23.56 19.58 -35.44
N MET A 337 24.60 20.36 -35.71
CA MET A 337 24.53 21.55 -36.57
C MET A 337 24.09 21.20 -38.01
N ASP A 338 24.63 20.12 -38.57
CA ASP A 338 24.26 19.63 -39.90
C ASP A 338 22.80 19.15 -39.95
N ALA A 339 22.35 18.43 -38.92
CA ALA A 339 20.95 18.01 -38.80
C ALA A 339 20.01 19.22 -38.75
N LEU A 340 20.29 20.23 -37.92
CA LEU A 340 19.50 21.46 -37.83
C LEU A 340 19.38 22.18 -39.19
N ARG A 341 20.49 22.28 -39.94
CA ARG A 341 20.51 22.90 -41.26
C ARG A 341 19.72 22.11 -42.29
N LYS A 342 19.88 20.79 -42.33
CA LYS A 342 19.15 19.90 -43.25
C LYS A 342 17.64 19.93 -43.02
N LEU A 343 17.23 20.00 -41.76
CA LEU A 343 15.83 20.07 -41.37
C LEU A 343 15.20 21.46 -41.58
N GLY A 344 16.01 22.50 -41.84
CA GLY A 344 15.51 23.86 -42.08
C GLY A 344 15.04 24.57 -40.81
N VAL A 345 15.62 24.23 -39.65
CA VAL A 345 15.22 24.76 -38.34
C VAL A 345 15.49 26.26 -38.24
N ASN A 346 14.48 27.02 -37.80
CA ASN A 346 14.58 28.48 -37.56
C ASN A 346 14.08 28.93 -36.18
N ARG A 347 13.46 28.03 -35.40
CA ARG A 347 13.11 28.22 -33.98
C ARG A 347 13.76 27.12 -33.15
N ILE A 348 14.48 27.50 -32.11
CA ILE A 348 15.24 26.59 -31.27
C ILE A 348 14.78 26.75 -29.82
N HIS A 349 14.38 25.65 -29.20
CA HIS A 349 14.14 25.54 -27.77
C HIS A 349 15.37 24.90 -27.14
N LEU A 350 16.26 25.71 -26.57
CA LEU A 350 17.49 25.25 -25.94
C LEU A 350 17.20 24.97 -24.46
N VAL A 351 17.28 23.71 -24.04
CA VAL A 351 17.00 23.26 -22.68
C VAL A 351 18.33 22.95 -22.00
N GLY A 352 18.75 23.78 -21.05
CA GLY A 352 19.96 23.54 -20.26
C GLY A 352 19.73 23.93 -18.82
N LEU A 353 18.98 23.08 -18.13
CA LEU A 353 18.52 23.29 -16.76
C LEU A 353 19.74 23.31 -15.82
N GLU A 354 19.86 24.39 -15.03
CA GLU A 354 20.96 24.62 -14.09
C GLU A 354 22.38 24.55 -14.70
N SER A 355 22.49 24.54 -16.04
CA SER A 355 23.72 24.26 -16.77
C SER A 355 24.43 25.55 -17.16
N LYS A 356 25.75 25.58 -16.97
CA LYS A 356 26.59 26.70 -17.39
C LYS A 356 26.94 26.59 -18.88
N ILE A 357 26.01 27.00 -19.73
CA ILE A 357 26.18 27.02 -21.19
C ILE A 357 27.08 28.18 -21.62
N SER A 358 28.05 27.90 -22.48
CA SER A 358 28.95 28.92 -23.04
C SER A 358 28.21 29.91 -23.93
N SER A 359 28.69 31.16 -24.00
CA SER A 359 28.14 32.15 -24.92
C SER A 359 28.35 31.78 -26.38
N SER A 360 29.38 30.96 -26.67
CA SER A 360 29.66 30.45 -28.02
C SER A 360 28.51 29.59 -28.54
N VAL A 361 28.08 28.59 -27.78
CA VAL A 361 26.96 27.69 -28.12
C VAL A 361 25.69 28.49 -28.43
N VAL A 362 25.34 29.43 -27.55
CA VAL A 362 24.13 30.26 -27.73
C VAL A 362 24.22 31.13 -28.99
N ASN A 363 25.38 31.74 -29.25
CA ASN A 363 25.57 32.60 -30.42
C ASN A 363 25.57 31.81 -31.72
N GLU A 364 26.15 30.63 -31.73
CA GLU A 364 26.16 29.72 -32.87
C GLU A 364 24.74 29.28 -33.24
N LEU A 365 23.93 28.86 -32.26
CA LEU A 365 22.53 28.51 -32.49
C LEU A 365 21.68 29.72 -32.93
N LYS A 366 21.95 30.93 -32.39
CA LYS A 366 21.31 32.17 -32.86
C LYS A 366 21.66 32.52 -34.31
N GLY A 367 22.79 32.04 -34.82
CA GLY A 367 23.16 32.17 -36.23
C GLY A 367 22.22 31.42 -37.17
N LEU A 368 21.52 30.38 -36.69
CA LEU A 368 20.51 29.64 -37.45
C LEU A 368 19.10 30.23 -37.31
N GLY A 369 18.71 30.67 -36.11
CA GLY A 369 17.33 31.03 -35.84
C GLY A 369 17.06 31.66 -34.47
N LYS A 370 15.78 31.81 -34.14
CA LYS A 370 15.34 32.35 -32.84
C LYS A 370 15.54 31.30 -31.76
N VAL A 371 16.33 31.62 -30.72
CA VAL A 371 16.58 30.72 -29.59
C VAL A 371 15.78 31.17 -28.36
N LYS A 372 14.94 30.27 -27.83
CA LYS A 372 14.35 30.36 -26.48
C LYS A 372 15.13 29.41 -25.57
N LEU A 373 15.75 29.97 -24.53
CA LEU A 373 16.60 29.23 -23.60
C LEU A 373 15.86 29.03 -22.27
N TYR A 374 15.81 27.79 -21.80
CA TYR A 374 15.26 27.40 -20.50
C TYR A 374 16.43 27.07 -19.56
N ARG A 375 16.53 27.78 -18.44
CA ARG A 375 17.59 27.57 -17.42
C ARG A 375 17.05 27.02 -16.12
N GLU A 376 15.83 27.42 -15.77
CA GLU A 376 15.21 27.06 -14.48
C GLU A 376 14.17 25.96 -14.69
N TYR A 377 14.05 25.04 -13.73
CA TYR A 377 13.03 23.99 -13.77
C TYR A 377 11.61 24.55 -13.93
N LYS A 378 11.31 25.64 -13.22
CA LYS A 378 9.98 26.26 -13.26
C LYS A 378 9.63 26.77 -14.66
N GLU A 379 10.58 27.31 -15.41
CA GLU A 379 10.33 27.84 -16.76
C GLU A 379 9.85 26.74 -17.72
N ILE A 380 10.51 25.58 -17.71
CA ILE A 380 10.14 24.48 -18.59
C ILE A 380 8.90 23.73 -18.11
N TYR A 381 8.73 23.58 -16.80
CA TYR A 381 7.50 23.00 -16.23
C TYR A 381 6.28 23.86 -16.59
N ASP A 382 6.38 25.18 -16.42
CA ASP A 382 5.32 26.11 -16.79
C ASP A 382 5.04 26.05 -18.30
N GLU A 383 6.07 26.01 -19.16
CA GLU A 383 5.90 25.87 -20.61
C GLU A 383 5.16 24.58 -21.00
N ILE A 384 5.58 23.44 -20.45
CA ILE A 384 4.97 22.14 -20.73
C ILE A 384 3.50 22.15 -20.33
N ARG A 385 3.17 22.63 -19.12
CA ARG A 385 1.78 22.75 -18.67
C ARG A 385 0.98 23.75 -19.49
N GLU A 386 1.59 24.85 -19.90
CA GLU A 386 0.94 25.85 -20.75
C GLU A 386 0.58 25.27 -22.12
N ILE A 387 1.41 24.40 -22.69
CA ILE A 387 1.12 23.74 -23.97
C ILE A 387 0.11 22.61 -23.78
N SER A 388 0.31 21.74 -22.79
CA SER A 388 -0.51 20.54 -22.57
C SER A 388 -1.87 20.82 -21.92
N LYS A 389 -1.99 21.96 -21.24
CA LYS A 389 -3.15 22.33 -20.40
C LYS A 389 -3.44 21.32 -19.29
N ARG A 390 -2.40 20.66 -18.78
CA ARG A 390 -2.47 19.65 -17.72
C ARG A 390 -1.56 20.02 -16.55
N ASN A 391 -1.95 19.53 -15.37
CA ASN A 391 -1.17 19.68 -14.13
C ASN A 391 -0.73 18.33 -13.56
N ASP A 392 -0.77 17.28 -14.39
CA ASP A 392 -0.33 15.95 -14.00
C ASP A 392 1.15 15.97 -13.63
N VAL A 393 1.54 15.11 -12.68
CA VAL A 393 2.89 15.05 -12.13
C VAL A 393 3.44 13.63 -12.26
N ILE A 394 4.66 13.51 -12.78
CA ILE A 394 5.40 12.25 -12.79
C ILE A 394 6.62 12.42 -11.90
N PHE A 395 6.66 11.72 -10.76
CA PHE A 395 7.84 11.66 -9.91
C PHE A 395 8.76 10.53 -10.34
N THR A 396 10.07 10.78 -10.33
CA THR A 396 11.09 9.75 -10.57
C THR A 396 12.34 10.06 -9.73
N THR A 397 13.27 9.12 -9.73
CA THR A 397 14.62 9.28 -9.18
C THR A 397 15.68 9.12 -10.28
N ILE A 398 16.85 9.70 -10.05
CA ILE A 398 18.09 9.42 -10.78
C ILE A 398 19.03 8.45 -10.04
N ASP A 399 18.62 7.94 -8.87
CA ASP A 399 19.36 6.87 -8.22
C ASP A 399 19.26 5.57 -9.06
N PRO A 400 20.34 4.78 -9.15
CA PRO A 400 20.30 3.48 -9.79
C PRO A 400 19.39 2.51 -9.04
N TRP A 401 18.76 1.61 -9.78
CA TRP A 401 17.86 0.61 -9.19
C TRP A 401 18.52 -0.23 -8.10
N THR A 402 17.91 -0.18 -6.92
CA THR A 402 18.24 -1.04 -5.77
C THR A 402 17.62 -2.42 -5.95
N TYR A 403 18.43 -3.40 -6.37
CA TYR A 403 17.96 -4.77 -6.51
C TYR A 403 17.82 -5.47 -5.16
N TRP A 404 16.99 -6.50 -5.12
CA TRP A 404 16.65 -7.26 -3.92
C TRP A 404 16.39 -8.73 -4.25
N TYR A 405 16.51 -9.60 -3.25
CA TYR A 405 16.25 -11.03 -3.39
C TYR A 405 14.85 -11.41 -2.92
N VAL A 406 14.14 -12.23 -3.72
CA VAL A 406 12.73 -12.59 -3.49
C VAL A 406 12.46 -13.17 -2.10
N GLY A 407 13.38 -14.01 -1.60
CA GLY A 407 13.23 -14.64 -0.28
C GLY A 407 13.57 -13.74 0.91
N GLU A 408 14.16 -12.57 0.66
CA GLU A 408 14.66 -11.66 1.71
C GLU A 408 13.81 -10.40 1.85
N LEU A 409 13.24 -9.89 0.75
CA LEU A 409 12.50 -8.61 0.72
C LEU A 409 13.29 -7.46 1.37
N LYS A 410 14.59 -7.41 1.07
CA LYS A 410 15.52 -6.37 1.52
C LYS A 410 16.41 -5.88 0.38
N PRO A 411 16.87 -4.62 0.42
CA PRO A 411 17.92 -4.13 -0.46
C PRO A 411 19.14 -5.05 -0.44
N ALA A 412 19.66 -5.40 -1.62
CA ALA A 412 20.85 -6.25 -1.77
C ALA A 412 22.03 -5.56 -2.47
N GLY A 413 21.78 -4.47 -3.20
CA GLY A 413 22.78 -3.62 -3.84
C GLY A 413 22.17 -2.75 -4.94
N GLU A 414 23.01 -1.98 -5.63
CA GLU A 414 22.58 -1.11 -6.75
C GLU A 414 23.10 -1.63 -8.09
N TRP A 415 22.27 -1.54 -9.14
CA TRP A 415 22.72 -1.76 -10.53
C TRP A 415 23.07 -0.43 -11.20
N LYS A 416 24.37 -0.11 -11.28
CA LYS A 416 24.85 1.13 -11.90
C LYS A 416 24.28 1.35 -13.30
N GLY A 417 23.70 2.53 -13.52
CA GLY A 417 23.11 2.94 -14.81
C GLY A 417 21.71 2.40 -15.09
N ALA A 418 21.15 1.56 -14.21
CA ALA A 418 19.76 1.15 -14.30
C ALA A 418 18.86 2.27 -13.73
N LEU A 419 18.52 3.27 -14.55
CA LEU A 419 17.79 4.47 -14.14
C LEU A 419 16.31 4.47 -14.55
N PHE A 420 15.47 5.06 -13.70
CA PHE A 420 14.02 5.21 -13.94
C PHE A 420 13.64 6.42 -14.79
N VAL A 421 14.54 7.42 -14.89
CA VAL A 421 14.29 8.68 -15.61
C VAL A 421 13.94 8.46 -17.09
N GLY A 422 14.54 7.46 -17.75
CA GLY A 422 14.22 7.12 -19.14
C GLY A 422 12.77 6.65 -19.32
N PRO A 423 12.35 5.57 -18.65
CA PRO A 423 10.95 5.13 -18.63
C PRO A 423 9.97 6.24 -18.20
N ALA A 424 10.31 7.02 -17.17
CA ALA A 424 9.49 8.15 -16.71
C ALA A 424 9.32 9.22 -17.80
N SER A 425 10.40 9.57 -18.50
CA SER A 425 10.38 10.54 -19.61
C SER A 425 9.49 10.07 -20.77
N TYR A 426 9.46 8.76 -21.05
CA TYR A 426 8.57 8.23 -22.09
C TYR A 426 7.09 8.36 -21.70
N LEU A 427 6.73 8.00 -20.46
CA LEU A 427 5.37 8.19 -19.94
C LEU A 427 4.97 9.67 -20.01
N ALA A 428 5.86 10.55 -19.57
CA ALA A 428 5.68 11.98 -19.54
C ALA A 428 5.52 12.61 -20.93
N ALA A 429 6.36 12.21 -21.89
CA ALA A 429 6.29 12.66 -23.27
C ALA A 429 4.98 12.23 -23.94
N HIS A 430 4.43 11.07 -23.60
CA HIS A 430 3.13 10.63 -24.09
C HIS A 430 1.96 11.46 -23.51
N HIS A 431 2.03 11.80 -22.22
CA HIS A 431 0.94 12.49 -21.53
C HIS A 431 1.05 14.03 -21.52
N GLY A 432 2.20 14.59 -21.92
CA GLY A 432 2.44 16.03 -21.87
C GLY A 432 2.55 16.58 -20.44
N SER A 433 3.21 15.83 -19.56
CA SER A 433 3.37 16.14 -18.14
C SER A 433 4.86 16.28 -17.81
N PRO A 434 5.28 17.23 -16.94
CA PRO A 434 6.67 17.31 -16.50
C PRO A 434 7.14 16.07 -15.70
N VAL A 435 8.45 15.77 -15.79
CA VAL A 435 9.13 14.76 -14.97
C VAL A 435 9.86 15.44 -13.82
N ILE A 436 9.37 15.19 -12.61
CA ILE A 436 9.96 15.73 -11.39
C ILE A 436 10.93 14.71 -10.81
N ILE A 437 12.21 14.90 -11.11
CA ILE A 437 13.32 14.17 -10.47
C ILE A 437 13.48 14.71 -9.04
N ILE A 438 13.24 13.87 -8.04
CA ILE A 438 13.15 14.31 -6.64
C ILE A 438 14.47 14.87 -6.10
N GLU A 439 15.62 14.36 -6.57
CA GLU A 439 16.97 14.83 -6.20
C GLU A 439 17.29 16.23 -6.73
N ASN A 440 16.47 16.78 -7.63
CA ASN A 440 16.64 18.15 -8.13
C ASN A 440 16.14 19.20 -7.13
N HIS A 441 15.25 18.79 -6.23
CA HIS A 441 14.44 19.70 -5.44
C HIS A 441 14.66 19.44 -3.94
N PRO A 442 15.28 20.36 -3.17
CA PRO A 442 15.54 20.16 -1.74
C PRO A 442 14.31 19.69 -0.96
N ARG A 443 13.14 20.30 -1.21
CA ARG A 443 11.90 19.91 -0.55
C ARG A 443 11.46 18.47 -0.77
N LEU A 444 11.67 17.93 -1.98
CA LEU A 444 11.28 16.56 -2.31
C LEU A 444 12.36 15.58 -1.85
N SER A 445 13.63 15.89 -2.13
CA SER A 445 14.77 15.07 -1.69
C SER A 445 14.83 14.88 -0.18
N SER A 446 14.44 15.88 0.62
CA SER A 446 14.40 15.74 2.08
C SER A 446 13.16 14.99 2.56
N ALA A 447 12.01 15.17 1.89
CA ALA A 447 10.76 14.50 2.25
C ALA A 447 10.84 12.98 2.01
N VAL A 448 11.49 12.54 0.92
CA VAL A 448 11.59 11.11 0.57
C VAL A 448 12.38 10.29 1.60
N VAL A 449 13.24 10.92 2.40
CA VAL A 449 14.15 10.23 3.33
C VAL A 449 13.40 9.32 4.30
N TRP A 450 12.35 9.83 4.96
CA TRP A 450 11.55 9.01 5.86
C TRP A 450 10.88 7.83 5.14
N HIS A 451 10.31 8.08 3.96
CA HIS A 451 9.65 7.04 3.17
C HIS A 451 10.63 5.91 2.80
N ASN A 452 11.85 6.27 2.38
CA ASN A 452 12.91 5.33 2.02
C ASN A 452 13.41 4.56 3.24
N GLU A 453 13.77 5.25 4.33
CA GLU A 453 14.27 4.59 5.54
C GLU A 453 13.24 3.67 6.18
N PHE A 454 11.98 4.11 6.28
CA PHE A 454 10.89 3.27 6.78
C PHE A 454 10.75 2.00 5.94
N TRP A 455 10.66 2.14 4.62
CA TRP A 455 10.42 0.98 3.77
C TRP A 455 11.61 0.03 3.73
N ARG A 456 12.85 0.55 3.62
CA ARG A 456 14.06 -0.28 3.57
C ARG A 456 14.25 -1.12 4.84
N ARG A 457 13.79 -0.64 5.99
CA ARG A 457 13.91 -1.34 7.29
C ARG A 457 12.80 -2.32 7.56
N TYR A 458 11.58 -1.95 7.20
CA TYR A 458 10.38 -2.65 7.66
C TYR A 458 9.59 -3.35 6.54
N CYS A 459 10.12 -3.40 5.31
CA CYS A 459 9.45 -4.06 4.19
C CYS A 459 9.14 -5.55 4.46
N ASP A 460 10.01 -6.32 5.10
CA ASP A 460 9.75 -7.74 5.44
C ASP A 460 9.02 -7.93 6.78
N GLU A 461 8.84 -6.84 7.54
CA GLU A 461 8.18 -6.78 8.85
C GLU A 461 6.97 -5.83 8.83
N ARG A 462 6.42 -5.59 7.64
CA ARG A 462 5.36 -4.59 7.37
C ARG A 462 4.02 -4.87 8.04
N TYR A 463 3.87 -6.06 8.61
CA TYR A 463 2.74 -6.40 9.46
C TYR A 463 2.86 -5.71 10.83
N ASP A 464 4.05 -5.77 11.42
CA ASP A 464 4.34 -5.27 12.76
C ASP A 464 4.66 -3.76 12.75
N HIS A 465 5.07 -3.23 11.59
CA HIS A 465 5.43 -1.82 11.41
C HIS A 465 4.57 -1.18 10.31
N THR A 466 3.70 -0.25 10.72
CA THR A 466 2.87 0.53 9.81
C THR A 466 3.35 1.98 9.72
N PRO A 467 3.19 2.65 8.55
CA PRO A 467 3.63 4.03 8.39
C PRO A 467 2.84 4.95 9.32
N SER A 468 3.54 5.76 10.10
CA SER A 468 2.91 6.69 11.02
C SER A 468 2.26 7.88 10.28
N VAL A 469 1.12 8.32 10.81
CA VAL A 469 0.28 9.36 10.20
C VAL A 469 0.94 10.74 10.26
N ALA A 470 1.68 11.07 11.31
CA ALA A 470 2.32 12.38 11.44
C ALA A 470 3.42 12.59 10.39
N GLU A 471 4.24 11.59 10.15
CA GLU A 471 5.35 11.60 9.22
C GLU A 471 4.81 11.71 7.79
N MET A 472 3.77 10.93 7.45
CA MET A 472 3.04 11.08 6.19
C MET A 472 2.42 12.47 6.03
N TYR A 473 1.84 13.03 7.10
CA TYR A 473 1.23 14.36 7.06
C TYR A 473 2.29 15.46 6.85
N LEU A 474 3.40 15.44 7.58
CA LEU A 474 4.44 16.46 7.52
C LEU A 474 5.18 16.42 6.17
N THR A 475 5.57 15.24 5.72
CA THR A 475 6.20 15.05 4.39
C THR A 475 5.21 15.37 3.26
N GLY A 476 3.95 14.93 3.36
CA GLY A 476 2.90 15.25 2.39
C GLY A 476 2.62 16.75 2.28
N LYS A 477 2.55 17.47 3.40
CA LYS A 477 2.44 18.94 3.41
C LYS A 477 3.63 19.60 2.73
N ARG A 478 4.84 19.08 2.93
CA ARG A 478 6.06 19.59 2.26
C ARG A 478 6.01 19.35 0.75
N ILE A 479 5.60 18.16 0.30
CA ILE A 479 5.45 17.83 -1.12
C ILE A 479 4.38 18.71 -1.78
N TYR A 480 3.21 18.86 -1.17
CA TYR A 480 2.16 19.74 -1.70
C TYR A 480 2.54 21.23 -1.68
N SER A 481 3.35 21.67 -0.72
CA SER A 481 3.91 23.04 -0.77
C SER A 481 4.76 23.26 -2.01
N PHE A 482 5.55 22.24 -2.40
CA PHE A 482 6.33 22.27 -3.63
C PHE A 482 5.42 22.28 -4.85
N LEU A 483 4.45 21.37 -4.93
CA LEU A 483 3.51 21.31 -6.05
C LEU A 483 2.79 22.65 -6.25
N LYS A 484 2.36 23.27 -5.15
CA LYS A 484 1.72 24.59 -5.16
C LYS A 484 2.62 25.71 -5.67
N ASP A 485 3.84 25.83 -5.15
CA ASP A 485 4.76 26.90 -5.55
C ASP A 485 5.18 26.77 -7.03
N TYR A 486 5.26 25.54 -7.53
CA TYR A 486 5.53 25.28 -8.93
C TYR A 486 4.29 25.37 -9.81
N GLY A 487 3.08 25.46 -9.25
CA GLY A 487 1.82 25.67 -9.96
C GLY A 487 1.08 24.40 -10.40
N PHE A 488 1.45 23.24 -9.86
CA PHE A 488 0.77 21.96 -10.10
C PHE A 488 -0.53 21.79 -9.29
N ASP A 489 -0.54 22.27 -8.04
CA ASP A 489 -1.74 22.27 -7.16
C ASP A 489 -2.76 23.30 -7.69
N GLN A 490 -3.81 22.82 -8.35
CA GLN A 490 -4.83 23.64 -9.01
C GLN A 490 -6.24 23.17 -8.62
N GLN A 491 -7.28 23.82 -9.15
CA GLN A 491 -8.65 23.37 -8.89
C GLN A 491 -8.89 21.97 -9.47
N GLY A 492 -9.13 20.98 -8.61
CA GLY A 492 -9.37 19.58 -8.98
C GLY A 492 -8.55 18.65 -8.12
N LEU A 493 -8.44 17.39 -8.55
CA LEU A 493 -7.44 16.44 -8.04
C LEU A 493 -6.36 16.28 -9.11
N GLU A 494 -5.09 16.37 -8.72
CA GLU A 494 -3.98 16.09 -9.63
C GLU A 494 -3.90 14.59 -9.95
N THR A 495 -3.43 14.25 -11.15
CA THR A 495 -2.97 12.88 -11.43
C THR A 495 -1.49 12.79 -11.13
N ILE A 496 -1.10 11.89 -10.22
CA ILE A 496 0.29 11.72 -9.79
C ILE A 496 0.74 10.29 -10.07
N VAL A 497 1.85 10.12 -10.78
CA VAL A 497 2.46 8.81 -11.00
C VAL A 497 3.90 8.80 -10.49
N THR A 498 4.22 7.86 -9.60
CA THR A 498 5.59 7.58 -9.18
C THR A 498 6.19 6.50 -10.10
N VAL A 499 7.34 6.78 -10.72
CA VAL A 499 8.10 5.81 -11.53
C VAL A 499 9.43 5.53 -10.83
N ALA A 500 9.43 4.50 -9.98
CA ALA A 500 10.59 4.04 -9.22
C ALA A 500 10.26 2.70 -8.55
N ASP A 501 11.28 1.86 -8.30
CA ASP A 501 11.07 0.66 -7.48
C ASP A 501 10.95 1.01 -5.99
N GLN A 502 10.50 0.03 -5.22
CA GLN A 502 10.08 0.19 -3.83
C GLN A 502 11.17 0.67 -2.86
N TYR A 503 12.46 0.49 -3.17
CA TYR A 503 13.57 0.92 -2.30
C TYR A 503 14.24 2.21 -2.74
N ASP A 504 13.96 2.68 -3.96
CA ASP A 504 14.50 3.93 -4.48
C ASP A 504 13.55 5.09 -4.15
N ILE A 505 12.23 4.85 -4.21
CA ILE A 505 11.20 5.69 -3.57
C ILE A 505 10.28 4.79 -2.74
N GLY A 506 10.33 4.91 -1.42
CA GLY A 506 9.62 4.08 -0.47
C GLY A 506 8.10 4.12 -0.65
N ILE A 507 7.43 2.97 -0.48
CA ILE A 507 5.98 2.82 -0.71
C ILE A 507 5.08 3.74 0.14
N PRO A 508 5.44 4.16 1.37
CA PRO A 508 4.64 5.16 2.08
C PRO A 508 4.53 6.50 1.34
N TRP A 509 5.40 6.79 0.35
CA TRP A 509 5.32 7.99 -0.50
C TRP A 509 3.97 8.07 -1.19
N ASP A 510 3.51 6.98 -1.81
CA ASP A 510 2.25 7.01 -2.57
C ASP A 510 1.03 7.08 -1.65
N ARG A 511 1.16 6.61 -0.40
CA ARG A 511 0.06 6.58 0.58
C ARG A 511 -0.38 7.98 1.04
N ILE A 512 0.44 9.01 0.81
CA ILE A 512 0.10 10.39 1.21
C ILE A 512 -0.91 11.06 0.27
N PHE A 513 -1.08 10.54 -0.95
CA PHE A 513 -1.84 11.19 -2.01
C PHE A 513 -3.33 10.81 -2.07
N PRO A 514 -3.77 9.57 -1.78
CA PRO A 514 -5.19 9.24 -1.77
C PRO A 514 -6.01 10.22 -0.90
N GLY A 515 -7.09 10.72 -1.48
CA GLY A 515 -7.96 11.75 -0.88
C GLY A 515 -7.61 13.20 -1.26
N VAL A 516 -6.41 13.45 -1.80
CA VAL A 516 -5.98 14.78 -2.31
C VAL A 516 -5.48 14.74 -3.75
N ALA A 517 -5.14 13.57 -4.29
CA ALA A 517 -4.81 13.34 -5.70
C ALA A 517 -5.19 11.92 -6.16
N ASN A 518 -5.35 11.75 -7.47
CA ASN A 518 -5.45 10.46 -8.13
C ASN A 518 -4.02 9.91 -8.33
N SER A 519 -3.58 9.02 -7.44
CA SER A 519 -2.19 8.55 -7.41
C SER A 519 -2.02 7.11 -7.89
N GLY A 520 -0.86 6.82 -8.48
CA GLY A 520 -0.45 5.48 -8.88
C GLY A 520 1.07 5.33 -8.94
N ARG A 521 1.55 4.09 -9.11
CA ARG A 521 2.97 3.77 -9.22
C ARG A 521 3.25 2.79 -10.35
N ILE A 522 4.39 2.96 -11.00
CA ILE A 522 5.04 1.96 -11.86
C ILE A 522 6.35 1.54 -11.17
N CYS A 523 6.45 0.28 -10.74
CA CYS A 523 7.59 -0.27 -9.99
C CYS A 523 8.19 -1.54 -10.63
N GLY A 524 9.22 -2.10 -10.00
CA GLY A 524 10.10 -3.14 -10.55
C GLY A 524 11.40 -2.54 -11.11
N SER A 525 12.22 -3.36 -11.76
CA SER A 525 13.44 -2.86 -12.40
C SER A 525 13.11 -1.84 -13.50
N PRO A 526 14.05 -0.97 -13.93
CA PRO A 526 13.84 -0.07 -15.06
C PRO A 526 13.40 -0.76 -16.36
N ILE A 527 13.74 -2.04 -16.52
CA ILE A 527 13.25 -2.87 -17.62
C ILE A 527 11.77 -3.19 -17.41
N ASP A 528 11.39 -3.65 -16.21
CA ASP A 528 9.99 -3.93 -15.86
C ASP A 528 9.13 -2.66 -16.06
N THR A 529 9.59 -1.50 -15.59
CA THR A 529 8.87 -0.23 -15.74
C THR A 529 8.76 0.21 -17.20
N ALA A 530 9.82 0.07 -18.01
CA ALA A 530 9.78 0.37 -19.45
C ALA A 530 8.75 -0.48 -20.20
N TYR A 531 8.72 -1.79 -19.92
CA TYR A 531 7.73 -2.71 -20.50
C TYR A 531 6.31 -2.39 -20.04
N TRP A 532 6.13 -2.09 -18.75
CA TRP A 532 4.82 -1.77 -18.20
C TRP A 532 4.28 -0.46 -18.78
N ILE A 533 5.07 0.61 -18.78
CA ILE A 533 4.69 1.92 -19.38
C ILE A 533 4.36 1.74 -20.86
N SER A 534 5.20 1.02 -21.62
CA SER A 534 4.92 0.75 -23.03
C SER A 534 3.58 0.04 -23.22
N ARG A 535 3.29 -0.99 -22.42
CA ARG A 535 2.01 -1.69 -22.47
C ARG A 535 0.84 -0.78 -22.13
N THR A 536 0.97 0.08 -21.13
CA THR A 536 -0.07 1.02 -20.70
C THR A 536 -0.34 2.07 -21.79
N VAL A 537 0.70 2.67 -22.37
CA VAL A 537 0.59 3.64 -23.47
C VAL A 537 -0.09 3.01 -24.69
N PHE A 538 0.28 1.77 -25.04
CA PHE A 538 -0.33 1.06 -26.17
C PHE A 538 -1.63 0.33 -25.82
N TYR A 539 -2.11 0.38 -24.57
CA TYR A 539 -3.29 -0.36 -24.12
C TYR A 539 -4.54 -0.14 -24.99
N PRO A 540 -4.86 1.09 -25.43
CA PRO A 540 -6.00 1.33 -26.32
C PRO A 540 -5.96 0.53 -27.63
N ALA A 541 -4.79 0.10 -28.09
CA ALA A 541 -4.63 -0.79 -29.24
C ALA A 541 -4.44 -2.26 -28.82
N LEU A 542 -3.63 -2.50 -27.78
CA LEU A 542 -3.26 -3.84 -27.33
C LEU A 542 -4.44 -4.62 -26.75
N ILE A 543 -5.45 -3.95 -26.17
CA ILE A 543 -6.60 -4.67 -25.63
C ILE A 543 -7.36 -5.44 -26.72
N PHE A 544 -7.40 -4.94 -27.95
CA PHE A 544 -8.10 -5.58 -29.08
C PHE A 544 -7.46 -6.88 -29.57
N VAL A 545 -6.23 -7.19 -29.16
CA VAL A 545 -5.63 -8.51 -29.41
C VAL A 545 -5.88 -9.50 -28.27
N ASN A 546 -6.50 -9.08 -27.16
CA ASN A 546 -6.88 -9.97 -26.08
C ASN A 546 -7.98 -10.94 -26.56
N PRO A 547 -7.82 -12.27 -26.40
CA PRO A 547 -8.83 -13.25 -26.79
C PRO A 547 -10.23 -12.99 -26.20
N ALA A 548 -10.30 -12.32 -25.05
CA ALA A 548 -11.55 -11.91 -24.39
C ALA A 548 -12.41 -10.95 -25.23
N LEU A 549 -11.81 -10.21 -26.17
CA LEU A 549 -12.51 -9.30 -27.09
C LEU A 549 -12.92 -9.97 -28.41
N SER A 550 -12.67 -11.27 -28.59
CA SER A 550 -13.11 -12.00 -29.79
C SER A 550 -14.64 -12.01 -29.94
N GLU A 551 -15.15 -11.92 -31.16
CA GLU A 551 -16.60 -11.92 -31.43
C GLU A 551 -17.28 -13.22 -31.00
N GLU A 552 -16.57 -14.35 -31.07
CA GLU A 552 -17.05 -15.65 -30.61
C GLU A 552 -16.97 -15.80 -29.08
N GLY A 553 -16.30 -14.89 -28.38
CA GLY A 553 -15.95 -15.04 -26.97
C GLY A 553 -14.95 -16.16 -26.72
N VAL A 554 -14.58 -16.32 -25.45
CA VAL A 554 -13.56 -17.29 -25.00
C VAL A 554 -14.18 -18.35 -24.09
N LYS A 555 -13.64 -19.58 -24.13
CA LYS A 555 -14.05 -20.67 -23.25
C LYS A 555 -13.27 -20.65 -21.95
N LEU A 556 -13.95 -20.45 -20.83
CA LEU A 556 -13.35 -20.43 -19.49
C LEU A 556 -13.97 -21.53 -18.62
N ILE A 557 -13.16 -22.07 -17.70
CA ILE A 557 -13.59 -23.02 -16.68
C ILE A 557 -14.40 -22.24 -15.63
N ASN A 558 -15.71 -22.48 -15.58
CA ASN A 558 -16.61 -21.87 -14.61
C ASN A 558 -16.83 -22.81 -13.42
N GLY A 559 -16.95 -22.23 -12.22
CA GLY A 559 -17.02 -22.99 -10.98
C GLY A 559 -18.39 -23.65 -10.76
N SER A 560 -18.42 -24.69 -9.94
CA SER A 560 -19.64 -25.44 -9.63
C SER A 560 -20.62 -24.59 -8.83
N VAL A 561 -21.91 -24.96 -8.86
CA VAL A 561 -22.97 -24.42 -7.99
C VAL A 561 -23.48 -25.54 -7.10
N SER A 562 -23.53 -25.30 -5.80
CA SER A 562 -23.97 -26.25 -4.77
C SER A 562 -24.92 -25.64 -3.74
N MET A 563 -25.76 -26.49 -3.16
CA MET A 563 -26.76 -26.18 -2.12
C MET A 563 -26.83 -27.29 -1.07
N ARG A 564 -27.57 -27.07 0.02
CA ARG A 564 -27.79 -28.07 1.09
C ARG A 564 -29.19 -28.69 1.00
N THR A 565 -29.27 -30.02 0.98
CA THR A 565 -30.53 -30.77 0.89
C THR A 565 -30.75 -31.72 2.07
N PRO A 566 -31.98 -31.84 2.63
CA PRO A 566 -32.26 -32.72 3.77
C PRO A 566 -32.05 -34.23 3.49
N LEU A 567 -32.16 -34.65 2.23
CA LEU A 567 -32.16 -36.07 1.81
C LEU A 567 -30.75 -36.67 1.63
N GLY A 568 -29.68 -35.91 1.91
CA GLY A 568 -28.29 -36.33 1.66
C GLY A 568 -27.62 -37.15 2.77
N ILE A 569 -28.25 -37.34 3.94
CA ILE A 569 -27.62 -37.86 5.17
C ILE A 569 -26.95 -39.25 5.00
N PHE A 570 -27.41 -40.06 4.04
CA PHE A 570 -26.84 -41.38 3.74
C PHE A 570 -25.87 -41.41 2.54
N SER A 571 -25.74 -40.29 1.82
CA SER A 571 -24.77 -40.17 0.73
C SER A 571 -23.35 -40.10 1.31
N LYS A 572 -22.36 -40.67 0.63
CA LYS A 572 -20.95 -40.40 0.99
C LYS A 572 -20.67 -38.92 0.66
N PRO A 573 -19.69 -38.22 1.29
CA PRO A 573 -19.13 -38.55 2.60
C PRO A 573 -20.30 -38.64 3.59
N PHE A 574 -20.28 -39.63 4.49
CA PHE A 574 -21.47 -39.98 5.27
C PHE A 574 -21.96 -38.76 6.08
N LEU A 575 -23.28 -38.59 6.27
CA LEU A 575 -23.90 -37.42 6.92
C LEU A 575 -23.74 -36.09 6.14
N ASN A 576 -23.34 -36.11 4.88
CA ASN A 576 -23.21 -34.90 4.08
C ASN A 576 -24.49 -34.56 3.29
N THR A 577 -24.97 -33.33 3.43
CA THR A 577 -26.15 -32.81 2.75
C THR A 577 -25.86 -31.96 1.51
N LEU A 578 -24.58 -31.80 1.14
CA LEU A 578 -24.17 -30.99 -0.02
C LEU A 578 -24.61 -31.67 -1.33
N LYS A 579 -25.28 -30.91 -2.19
CA LYS A 579 -25.64 -31.30 -3.55
C LYS A 579 -25.04 -30.29 -4.53
N ILE A 580 -24.19 -30.77 -5.43
CA ILE A 580 -23.74 -29.99 -6.60
C ILE A 580 -24.88 -30.03 -7.62
N VAL A 581 -25.44 -28.86 -7.94
CA VAL A 581 -26.55 -28.69 -8.88
C VAL A 581 -26.10 -28.26 -10.27
N ARG A 582 -24.89 -27.69 -10.37
CA ARG A 582 -24.16 -27.48 -11.61
C ARG A 582 -22.70 -27.83 -11.38
N GLU A 583 -22.17 -28.78 -12.12
CA GLU A 583 -20.74 -29.14 -12.05
C GLU A 583 -19.87 -28.00 -12.58
N SER A 584 -18.61 -27.95 -12.14
CA SER A 584 -17.63 -27.07 -12.78
C SER A 584 -17.32 -27.57 -14.19
N GLY A 585 -17.18 -26.67 -15.16
CA GLY A 585 -16.96 -27.04 -16.55
C GLY A 585 -16.68 -25.83 -17.44
N GLU A 586 -16.34 -26.08 -18.70
CA GLU A 586 -16.07 -25.02 -19.67
C GLU A 586 -17.37 -24.38 -20.16
N GLU A 587 -17.42 -23.04 -20.08
CA GLU A 587 -18.50 -22.22 -20.61
C GLU A 587 -17.91 -21.08 -21.45
N ARG A 588 -18.71 -20.55 -22.38
CA ARG A 588 -18.25 -19.51 -23.32
C ARG A 588 -18.73 -18.13 -22.83
N PHE A 589 -17.81 -17.18 -22.78
CA PHE A 589 -18.03 -15.83 -22.25
C PHE A 589 -17.59 -14.76 -23.26
N LYS A 590 -18.33 -13.64 -23.30
CA LYS A 590 -17.95 -12.44 -24.06
C LYS A 590 -17.51 -11.34 -23.11
N TYR A 591 -16.36 -10.74 -23.36
CA TYR A 591 -15.77 -9.73 -22.47
C TYR A 591 -15.69 -10.20 -21.01
N PRO A 592 -15.20 -11.43 -20.73
CA PRO A 592 -15.22 -11.98 -19.39
C PRO A 592 -14.37 -11.20 -18.40
N VAL A 593 -14.93 -10.99 -17.22
CA VAL A 593 -14.21 -10.77 -15.98
C VAL A 593 -14.16 -12.07 -15.20
N LEU A 594 -12.96 -12.44 -14.72
CA LEU A 594 -12.78 -13.59 -13.84
C LEU A 594 -12.87 -13.15 -12.39
N CYS A 595 -13.79 -13.76 -11.64
CA CYS A 595 -13.94 -13.53 -10.21
C CYS A 595 -13.50 -14.77 -9.41
N SER A 596 -12.61 -14.54 -8.45
CA SER A 596 -12.05 -15.57 -7.57
C SER A 596 -12.28 -15.18 -6.11
N PHE A 597 -13.47 -15.48 -5.60
CA PHE A 597 -13.83 -15.20 -4.21
C PHE A 597 -13.52 -16.41 -3.32
N VAL A 598 -12.32 -16.45 -2.76
CA VAL A 598 -11.84 -17.54 -1.88
C VAL A 598 -12.23 -17.24 -0.43
N THR A 599 -11.78 -16.09 0.09
CA THR A 599 -12.23 -15.55 1.38
C THR A 599 -12.82 -14.17 1.14
N HIS A 600 -14.03 -13.94 1.64
CA HIS A 600 -14.82 -12.77 1.26
C HIS A 600 -15.89 -12.47 2.29
N LYS A 601 -16.54 -11.31 2.16
CA LYS A 601 -17.68 -10.91 3.00
C LYS A 601 -19.01 -11.38 2.42
N HIS A 602 -19.94 -11.73 3.31
CA HIS A 602 -21.25 -12.19 2.93
C HIS A 602 -22.33 -11.65 3.88
N ARG A 603 -23.14 -10.70 3.40
CA ARG A 603 -24.26 -10.09 4.14
C ARG A 603 -23.81 -9.52 5.49
N PHE A 604 -22.69 -8.79 5.47
CA PHE A 604 -22.01 -8.37 6.69
C PHE A 604 -22.87 -7.45 7.55
N ASN A 605 -23.29 -6.27 7.08
CA ASN A 605 -24.11 -5.38 7.92
C ASN A 605 -25.50 -5.98 8.17
N GLU A 606 -26.09 -6.70 7.22
CA GLU A 606 -27.42 -7.29 7.42
C GLU A 606 -27.44 -8.41 8.48
N ARG A 607 -26.40 -9.25 8.55
CA ARG A 607 -26.33 -10.38 9.50
C ARG A 607 -25.33 -10.16 10.63
N ALA A 608 -24.08 -9.86 10.30
CA ALA A 608 -22.98 -9.75 11.25
C ALA A 608 -23.22 -8.67 12.30
N SER A 609 -23.94 -7.60 11.98
CA SER A 609 -24.29 -6.57 12.98
C SER A 609 -25.10 -7.11 14.15
N LYS A 610 -25.90 -8.16 13.97
CA LYS A 610 -26.62 -8.86 15.04
C LYS A 610 -25.66 -9.73 15.88
N TYR A 611 -24.57 -10.19 15.29
CA TYR A 611 -23.54 -10.96 15.96
C TYR A 611 -22.63 -10.07 16.79
N TYR A 612 -22.04 -9.05 16.16
CA TYR A 612 -21.10 -8.10 16.77
C TYR A 612 -21.78 -6.99 17.60
N GLY A 613 -23.07 -6.71 17.36
CA GLY A 613 -23.81 -5.67 18.07
C GLY A 613 -23.56 -4.24 17.56
N ALA A 614 -22.86 -4.08 16.43
CA ALA A 614 -22.59 -2.81 15.76
C ALA A 614 -22.61 -3.01 14.23
N LYS A 615 -22.89 -1.92 13.50
CA LYS A 615 -22.81 -1.88 12.03
C LYS A 615 -21.51 -1.19 11.64
N TYR A 616 -20.94 -1.60 10.51
CA TYR A 616 -19.88 -0.85 9.87
C TYR A 616 -20.48 0.39 9.18
N GLN A 617 -19.78 1.51 9.32
CA GLN A 617 -20.07 2.78 8.64
C GLN A 617 -18.79 3.22 7.93
N CYS A 618 -18.93 3.57 6.65
CA CYS A 618 -17.85 4.12 5.83
C CYS A 618 -17.40 5.48 6.39
N ALA A 619 -16.16 5.89 6.08
CA ALA A 619 -15.58 7.14 6.59
C ALA A 619 -16.36 8.40 6.17
N ASP A 620 -17.07 8.33 5.04
CA ASP A 620 -17.94 9.37 4.49
C ASP A 620 -19.39 9.32 5.04
N GLY A 621 -19.67 8.36 5.94
CA GLY A 621 -20.94 8.23 6.64
C GLY A 621 -21.93 7.25 6.03
N TYR A 622 -21.66 6.66 4.86
CA TYR A 622 -22.54 5.63 4.29
C TYR A 622 -22.57 4.38 5.18
N ILE A 623 -23.76 3.80 5.35
CA ILE A 623 -23.98 2.53 6.02
C ILE A 623 -24.34 1.50 4.94
N PRO A 624 -23.42 0.59 4.59
CA PRO A 624 -23.68 -0.51 3.66
C PRO A 624 -24.96 -1.28 4.00
N GLY A 625 -25.82 -1.46 2.99
CA GLY A 625 -27.12 -2.10 3.09
C GLY A 625 -28.26 -1.22 3.58
N GLU A 626 -28.02 0.05 3.93
CA GLU A 626 -29.02 0.92 4.56
C GLU A 626 -29.13 2.31 3.95
N THR A 627 -28.01 2.97 3.67
CA THR A 627 -28.06 4.33 3.14
C THR A 627 -28.57 4.35 1.71
N GLU A 628 -29.61 5.15 1.45
CA GLU A 628 -30.11 5.39 0.10
C GLU A 628 -29.14 6.31 -0.66
N THR A 629 -28.67 5.86 -1.83
CA THR A 629 -27.72 6.62 -2.66
C THR A 629 -28.41 7.54 -3.65
N MET A 630 -29.67 7.25 -3.99
CA MET A 630 -30.43 7.86 -5.08
C MET A 630 -29.81 7.66 -6.48
N GLU A 631 -28.77 6.83 -6.60
CA GLU A 631 -28.06 6.56 -7.85
C GLU A 631 -28.70 5.39 -8.60
N PRO A 632 -29.16 5.56 -9.86
CA PRO A 632 -29.81 4.49 -10.62
C PRO A 632 -28.94 3.23 -10.80
N ILE A 633 -27.61 3.38 -10.78
CA ILE A 633 -26.64 2.27 -10.84
C ILE A 633 -26.77 1.31 -9.66
N ASP A 634 -27.36 1.73 -8.53
CA ASP A 634 -27.52 0.92 -7.31
C ASP A 634 -28.92 0.26 -7.23
N GLN A 635 -29.82 0.60 -8.14
CA GLN A 635 -31.23 0.17 -8.09
C GLN A 635 -31.36 -1.37 -8.01
N GLY A 636 -31.86 -1.90 -6.91
CA GLY A 636 -32.08 -3.35 -6.76
C GLY A 636 -30.82 -4.18 -6.54
N VAL A 637 -29.67 -3.56 -6.22
CA VAL A 637 -28.44 -4.30 -5.82
C VAL A 637 -28.70 -5.20 -4.61
N MET A 638 -29.59 -4.75 -3.70
CA MET A 638 -29.99 -5.49 -2.50
C MET A 638 -31.28 -6.30 -2.66
N LYS A 639 -31.88 -6.38 -3.86
CA LYS A 639 -33.20 -7.02 -4.08
C LYS A 639 -33.24 -8.47 -3.57
N LYS A 640 -32.17 -9.23 -3.78
CA LYS A 640 -32.07 -10.64 -3.38
C LYS A 640 -32.24 -10.86 -1.88
N TYR A 641 -31.77 -9.92 -1.05
CA TYR A 641 -31.69 -10.10 0.40
C TYR A 641 -32.65 -9.19 1.19
N LEU A 642 -32.93 -7.99 0.69
CA LEU A 642 -33.83 -7.04 1.34
C LEU A 642 -35.21 -6.96 0.65
N GLY A 643 -35.38 -7.59 -0.51
CA GLY A 643 -36.63 -7.51 -1.29
C GLY A 643 -36.93 -6.11 -1.85
N SER A 644 -35.99 -5.17 -1.73
CA SER A 644 -36.14 -3.78 -2.15
C SER A 644 -35.49 -3.54 -3.51
N ASP A 645 -36.23 -2.88 -4.40
CA ASP A 645 -35.74 -2.36 -5.68
C ASP A 645 -35.15 -0.94 -5.55
N ALA A 646 -35.00 -0.40 -4.34
CA ALA A 646 -34.45 0.93 -4.11
C ALA A 646 -32.95 1.01 -4.46
N CYS A 647 -32.45 2.25 -4.61
CA CYS A 647 -31.04 2.57 -4.79
C CYS A 647 -30.37 2.67 -3.42
N ILE A 648 -29.84 1.55 -2.94
CA ILE A 648 -29.23 1.42 -1.61
C ILE A 648 -27.73 1.16 -1.80
N PHE A 649 -26.90 1.81 -1.00
CA PHE A 649 -25.46 1.54 -0.98
C PHE A 649 -25.25 0.06 -0.60
N PRO A 650 -24.56 -0.74 -1.41
CA PRO A 650 -24.56 -2.19 -1.27
C PRO A 650 -24.00 -2.64 0.09
N ASP A 651 -24.60 -3.69 0.69
CA ASP A 651 -24.00 -4.38 1.84
C ASP A 651 -22.78 -5.19 1.38
N LEU A 652 -21.82 -5.45 2.28
CA LEU A 652 -20.59 -6.19 1.97
C LEU A 652 -20.94 -7.65 1.66
N THR A 653 -21.06 -7.93 0.36
CA THR A 653 -21.38 -9.24 -0.21
C THR A 653 -20.72 -9.36 -1.58
N GLU A 654 -19.40 -9.36 -1.58
CA GLU A 654 -18.55 -9.21 -2.77
C GLU A 654 -18.93 -10.16 -3.89
N SER A 655 -19.23 -11.41 -3.55
CA SER A 655 -19.59 -12.45 -4.52
C SER A 655 -20.94 -12.24 -5.22
N GLU A 656 -21.74 -11.25 -4.79
CA GLU A 656 -23.03 -10.89 -5.40
C GLU A 656 -23.02 -9.45 -5.95
N VAL A 657 -22.36 -8.52 -5.25
CA VAL A 657 -22.32 -7.09 -5.58
C VAL A 657 -21.38 -6.80 -6.75
N VAL A 658 -20.14 -7.31 -6.73
CA VAL A 658 -19.20 -7.17 -7.84
C VAL A 658 -19.81 -7.65 -9.17
N PRO A 659 -20.34 -8.89 -9.28
CA PRO A 659 -20.92 -9.34 -10.55
C PRO A 659 -22.21 -8.61 -10.93
N PHE A 660 -22.93 -8.00 -9.98
CA PHE A 660 -24.08 -7.14 -10.30
C PHE A 660 -23.63 -5.90 -11.07
N TYR A 661 -22.61 -5.16 -10.60
CA TYR A 661 -22.11 -3.98 -11.29
C TYR A 661 -21.38 -4.31 -12.59
N LEU A 662 -20.60 -5.41 -12.62
CA LEU A 662 -19.97 -5.87 -13.86
C LEU A 662 -20.99 -6.14 -14.98
N ARG A 663 -22.11 -6.79 -14.65
CA ARG A 663 -23.19 -7.02 -15.62
C ARG A 663 -23.85 -5.72 -16.09
N ARG A 664 -23.98 -4.72 -15.22
CA ARG A 664 -24.45 -3.37 -15.61
C ARG A 664 -23.47 -2.67 -16.54
N GLY A 665 -22.17 -2.87 -16.33
CA GLY A 665 -21.11 -2.42 -17.23
C GLY A 665 -21.00 -3.23 -18.54
N GLY A 666 -21.85 -4.23 -18.76
CA GLY A 666 -21.85 -5.04 -19.99
C GLY A 666 -20.87 -6.22 -20.00
N PHE A 667 -20.21 -6.51 -18.89
CA PHE A 667 -19.28 -7.63 -18.77
C PHE A 667 -20.01 -8.94 -18.43
N SER A 668 -19.54 -10.05 -19.01
CA SER A 668 -19.88 -11.37 -18.50
C SER A 668 -18.93 -11.78 -17.38
N VAL A 669 -19.39 -12.64 -16.47
CA VAL A 669 -18.62 -13.02 -15.29
C VAL A 669 -18.39 -14.51 -15.26
N ALA A 670 -17.12 -14.91 -15.30
CA ALA A 670 -16.68 -16.27 -15.03
C ALA A 670 -16.20 -16.36 -13.58
N PHE A 671 -16.50 -17.47 -12.91
CA PHE A 671 -16.14 -17.66 -11.51
C PHE A 671 -15.25 -18.87 -11.36
N SER A 672 -14.15 -18.75 -10.61
CA SER A 672 -13.28 -19.89 -10.33
C SER A 672 -12.46 -19.61 -9.09
N THR A 673 -12.28 -20.63 -8.25
CA THR A 673 -11.58 -20.50 -6.96
C THR A 673 -10.40 -21.45 -6.82
N ASN A 674 -10.30 -22.47 -7.69
CA ASN A 674 -9.14 -23.36 -7.72
C ASN A 674 -7.98 -22.76 -8.53
N PHE A 675 -6.75 -22.86 -8.01
CA PHE A 675 -5.55 -22.25 -8.61
C PHE A 675 -5.31 -22.66 -10.07
N SER A 676 -5.41 -23.95 -10.39
CA SER A 676 -5.15 -24.44 -11.76
C SER A 676 -6.22 -23.96 -12.74
N ALA A 677 -7.49 -23.95 -12.32
CA ALA A 677 -8.58 -23.42 -13.14
C ALA A 677 -8.46 -21.90 -13.35
N VAL A 678 -8.10 -21.16 -12.30
CA VAL A 678 -7.88 -19.70 -12.36
C VAL A 678 -6.74 -19.36 -13.33
N THR A 679 -5.55 -19.92 -13.13
CA THR A 679 -4.38 -19.67 -14.00
C THR A 679 -4.63 -20.10 -15.44
N THR A 680 -5.33 -21.22 -15.65
CA THR A 680 -5.78 -21.63 -17.00
C THR A 680 -6.69 -20.58 -17.65
N ASN A 681 -7.66 -20.04 -16.91
CA ASN A 681 -8.56 -19.02 -17.43
C ASN A 681 -7.84 -17.72 -17.74
N LEU A 682 -6.92 -17.27 -16.88
CA LEU A 682 -6.10 -16.09 -17.10
C LEU A 682 -5.29 -16.20 -18.39
N ASN A 683 -4.64 -17.35 -18.62
CA ASN A 683 -3.88 -17.63 -19.83
C ASN A 683 -4.72 -17.65 -21.11
N ARG A 684 -6.00 -18.03 -21.00
CA ARG A 684 -6.95 -18.04 -22.13
C ARG A 684 -7.45 -16.65 -22.51
N GLY A 685 -7.35 -15.67 -21.61
CA GLY A 685 -7.71 -14.27 -21.83
C GLY A 685 -8.98 -13.86 -21.07
N VAL A 686 -8.84 -12.80 -20.26
CA VAL A 686 -9.91 -12.10 -19.55
C VAL A 686 -9.67 -10.60 -19.62
N ILE A 687 -10.69 -9.78 -19.39
CA ILE A 687 -10.54 -8.30 -19.33
C ILE A 687 -10.00 -7.87 -17.98
N LEU A 688 -10.51 -8.50 -16.92
CA LEU A 688 -10.20 -8.17 -15.54
C LEU A 688 -10.19 -9.45 -14.72
N TRP A 689 -9.29 -9.52 -13.74
CA TRP A 689 -9.31 -10.50 -12.68
C TRP A 689 -9.59 -9.80 -11.34
N ILE A 690 -10.66 -10.20 -10.67
CA ILE A 690 -10.99 -9.73 -9.32
C ILE A 690 -10.83 -10.91 -8.37
N HIS A 691 -9.97 -10.77 -7.37
CA HIS A 691 -9.65 -11.86 -6.44
C HIS A 691 -9.82 -11.39 -5.00
N GLY A 692 -10.69 -12.08 -4.25
CA GLY A 692 -10.91 -11.87 -2.84
C GLY A 692 -10.33 -13.03 -2.05
N SER A 693 -9.25 -12.79 -1.32
CA SER A 693 -8.53 -13.83 -0.58
C SER A 693 -7.71 -13.24 0.58
N HIS A 694 -6.97 -14.08 1.28
CA HIS A 694 -5.87 -13.65 2.16
C HIS A 694 -4.53 -13.82 1.45
N GLY A 695 -3.52 -13.13 2.00
CA GLY A 695 -2.16 -13.20 1.52
C GLY A 695 -1.19 -12.66 2.55
N LEU A 696 0.08 -12.84 2.21
CA LEU A 696 1.25 -12.57 3.04
C LEU A 696 2.38 -12.13 2.12
N GLU A 697 3.28 -11.26 2.59
CA GLU A 697 4.46 -10.85 1.82
C GLU A 697 5.50 -11.96 1.66
N LYS A 698 5.53 -12.93 2.58
CA LYS A 698 6.57 -13.97 2.68
C LYS A 698 6.69 -14.81 1.40
N ASN A 699 7.86 -15.44 1.22
CA ASN A 699 8.16 -16.31 0.07
C ASN A 699 7.88 -15.66 -1.30
N GLY A 700 8.05 -14.34 -1.40
CA GLY A 700 7.79 -13.60 -2.64
C GLY A 700 6.32 -13.26 -2.88
N GLY A 701 5.49 -13.25 -1.84
CA GLY A 701 4.07 -12.96 -1.90
C GLY A 701 3.24 -14.22 -2.13
N GLU A 702 2.31 -14.51 -1.24
CA GLU A 702 1.41 -15.68 -1.33
C GLU A 702 -0.06 -15.30 -1.21
N THR A 703 -0.94 -16.08 -1.82
CA THR A 703 -2.39 -15.96 -1.62
C THR A 703 -3.11 -17.32 -1.67
N LEU A 704 -4.25 -17.41 -0.97
CA LEU A 704 -5.03 -18.64 -0.86
C LEU A 704 -5.88 -18.91 -2.11
N PHE A 705 -6.01 -20.20 -2.44
CA PHE A 705 -6.97 -20.76 -3.39
C PHE A 705 -7.71 -21.96 -2.79
N TRP A 706 -8.85 -22.30 -3.40
CA TRP A 706 -9.61 -23.50 -3.08
C TRP A 706 -8.80 -24.77 -3.40
N ASP A 707 -8.61 -25.60 -2.38
CA ASP A 707 -7.97 -26.91 -2.49
C ASP A 707 -8.84 -27.99 -1.85
N PRO A 708 -9.51 -28.84 -2.65
CA PRO A 708 -10.38 -29.89 -2.15
C PRO A 708 -9.59 -31.03 -1.47
N ASP A 709 -8.25 -31.03 -1.53
CA ASP A 709 -7.42 -31.98 -0.82
C ASP A 709 -7.04 -31.45 0.58
N PHE A 710 -7.90 -31.75 1.55
CA PHE A 710 -7.75 -31.55 3.00
C PHE A 710 -6.54 -32.33 3.60
N SER A 711 -5.37 -32.35 2.98
CA SER A 711 -4.30 -33.30 3.28
C SER A 711 -3.15 -32.72 4.11
N ALA A 712 -3.06 -31.40 4.25
CA ALA A 712 -1.90 -30.73 4.86
C ALA A 712 -1.81 -30.85 6.40
N LYS A 713 -2.92 -31.04 7.14
CA LYS A 713 -2.95 -30.97 8.62
C LYS A 713 -3.67 -32.16 9.27
N PHE A 714 -3.28 -32.57 10.49
CA PHE A 714 -3.92 -33.70 11.18
C PHE A 714 -5.44 -33.54 11.34
N LEU A 715 -5.92 -32.36 11.77
CA LEU A 715 -7.36 -32.07 11.87
C LEU A 715 -8.08 -32.16 10.52
N SER A 716 -7.41 -31.78 9.42
CA SER A 716 -8.00 -31.81 8.08
C SER A 716 -8.36 -33.23 7.64
N LYS A 717 -7.54 -34.23 8.03
CA LYS A 717 -7.82 -35.65 7.79
C LYS A 717 -9.03 -36.18 8.58
N LEU A 718 -9.28 -35.63 9.79
CA LEU A 718 -10.44 -36.00 10.61
C LEU A 718 -11.76 -35.43 10.05
N VAL A 719 -11.70 -34.24 9.47
CA VAL A 719 -12.86 -33.51 8.95
C VAL A 719 -13.23 -33.94 7.51
N LYS A 720 -12.23 -34.27 6.68
CA LYS A 720 -12.40 -34.67 5.26
C LYS A 720 -13.51 -35.71 5.02
N PRO A 721 -13.68 -36.78 5.82
CA PRO A 721 -14.72 -37.80 5.60
C PRO A 721 -16.15 -37.30 5.81
N PHE A 722 -16.35 -36.09 6.33
CA PHE A 722 -17.66 -35.48 6.61
C PHE A 722 -17.85 -34.13 5.92
N ALA A 723 -16.77 -33.51 5.43
CA ALA A 723 -16.81 -32.23 4.74
C ALA A 723 -17.25 -32.38 3.27
N GLY A 724 -18.39 -31.78 2.94
CA GLY A 724 -18.87 -31.75 1.54
C GLY A 724 -17.95 -31.01 0.59
N ALA A 725 -17.22 -30.02 1.08
CA ALA A 725 -16.20 -29.29 0.35
C ALA A 725 -15.12 -30.20 -0.30
N ALA A 726 -14.86 -31.40 0.25
CA ALA A 726 -13.94 -32.38 -0.34
C ALA A 726 -14.39 -32.98 -1.68
N ARG A 727 -15.63 -32.70 -2.12
CA ARG A 727 -16.19 -33.18 -3.39
C ARG A 727 -16.35 -32.11 -4.44
N ASP A 728 -16.10 -30.88 -4.07
CA ASP A 728 -16.34 -29.74 -4.93
C ASP A 728 -14.96 -29.20 -5.35
N PRO A 729 -14.46 -29.58 -6.54
CA PRO A 729 -13.06 -29.31 -6.87
C PRO A 729 -12.79 -27.84 -7.21
N ASN A 730 -13.82 -27.11 -7.64
CA ASN A 730 -13.73 -25.71 -8.05
C ASN A 730 -15.10 -25.04 -7.91
N PRO A 731 -15.53 -24.66 -6.70
CA PRO A 731 -16.78 -23.94 -6.54
C PRO A 731 -16.69 -22.52 -7.12
N TRP A 732 -17.82 -21.96 -7.55
CA TRP A 732 -17.86 -20.59 -8.08
C TRP A 732 -17.48 -19.53 -7.02
N ARG A 733 -17.71 -19.82 -5.74
CA ARG A 733 -17.19 -19.06 -4.60
C ARG A 733 -16.77 -20.00 -3.48
N GLY A 734 -15.80 -19.60 -2.68
CA GLY A 734 -15.40 -20.28 -1.46
C GLY A 734 -16.55 -20.33 -0.47
N TYR A 735 -16.54 -21.35 0.38
CA TYR A 735 -17.49 -21.55 1.46
C TYR A 735 -16.84 -22.41 2.53
N GLU A 736 -17.39 -22.37 3.73
CA GLU A 736 -16.80 -23.10 4.84
C GLU A 736 -17.16 -24.59 4.80
N TRP A 737 -16.22 -25.42 5.22
CA TRP A 737 -16.38 -26.87 5.12
C TRP A 737 -17.57 -27.41 5.94
N TYR A 738 -17.94 -26.74 7.05
CA TYR A 738 -19.05 -27.14 7.92
C TYR A 738 -20.38 -26.65 7.37
N LEU A 739 -21.16 -27.52 6.71
CA LEU A 739 -22.48 -27.18 6.17
C LEU A 739 -22.53 -26.00 5.17
N GLY A 740 -21.42 -25.34 4.85
CA GLY A 740 -21.35 -24.32 3.83
C GLY A 740 -21.60 -24.88 2.43
N SER A 741 -22.06 -24.02 1.53
CA SER A 741 -22.28 -24.34 0.13
C SER A 741 -22.19 -23.06 -0.68
N THR A 742 -22.21 -23.14 -2.01
CA THR A 742 -22.25 -21.90 -2.78
C THR A 742 -23.59 -21.15 -2.65
N GLU A 743 -24.66 -21.76 -2.14
CA GLU A 743 -25.92 -21.05 -1.83
C GLU A 743 -25.83 -20.25 -0.53
N GLU A 744 -25.30 -20.87 0.52
CA GLU A 744 -25.07 -20.29 1.85
C GLU A 744 -23.64 -20.61 2.28
N PRO A 745 -22.69 -19.66 2.12
CA PRO A 745 -21.27 -19.90 2.38
C PRO A 745 -20.84 -19.66 3.83
N ASP A 746 -21.61 -18.86 4.60
CA ASP A 746 -21.36 -18.49 6.00
C ASP A 746 -22.07 -19.48 6.93
N THR A 747 -21.32 -20.23 7.74
CA THR A 747 -21.79 -21.35 8.56
C THR A 747 -20.96 -21.59 9.82
N MET A 748 -19.82 -20.94 9.95
CA MET A 748 -18.91 -20.91 11.08
C MET A 748 -18.59 -19.45 11.40
N SER A 749 -18.31 -19.15 12.66
CA SER A 749 -18.11 -17.77 13.10
C SER A 749 -17.08 -17.66 14.21
N MET A 750 -16.50 -16.47 14.33
CA MET A 750 -15.46 -16.16 15.31
C MET A 750 -16.02 -16.03 16.72
N ASP A 751 -15.48 -16.75 17.70
CA ASP A 751 -15.98 -16.72 19.08
C ASP A 751 -15.68 -15.41 19.81
N ILE A 752 -16.69 -14.55 19.92
CA ILE A 752 -16.66 -13.31 20.73
C ILE A 752 -17.48 -13.42 22.04
N ARG A 753 -18.02 -14.60 22.37
CA ARG A 753 -19.02 -14.76 23.46
C ARG A 753 -18.66 -15.79 24.53
N GLY A 754 -17.55 -16.52 24.35
CA GLY A 754 -17.14 -17.60 25.24
C GLY A 754 -17.92 -18.87 24.98
N ILE A 755 -17.88 -19.34 23.74
CA ILE A 755 -18.61 -20.51 23.26
C ILE A 755 -17.68 -21.72 23.23
N LEU A 756 -18.11 -22.83 23.81
CA LEU A 756 -17.40 -24.11 23.69
C LEU A 756 -17.28 -24.53 22.21
N PRO A 757 -16.07 -24.86 21.72
CA PRO A 757 -15.81 -25.16 20.31
C PRO A 757 -16.79 -26.17 19.72
N PHE A 758 -17.37 -25.85 18.55
CA PHE A 758 -18.29 -26.72 17.80
C PHE A 758 -19.58 -27.15 18.55
N THR A 759 -19.96 -26.50 19.66
CA THR A 759 -21.18 -26.87 20.41
C THR A 759 -22.23 -25.77 20.51
N ASN A 760 -21.87 -24.51 20.27
CA ASN A 760 -22.71 -23.32 20.50
C ASN A 760 -23.20 -23.16 21.96
N LEU A 761 -22.60 -23.89 22.91
CA LEU A 761 -22.92 -23.75 24.32
C LEU A 761 -22.06 -22.65 24.92
N ARG A 762 -22.71 -21.57 25.35
CA ARG A 762 -22.08 -20.54 26.15
C ARG A 762 -21.90 -21.07 27.57
N VAL A 763 -20.66 -21.05 28.06
CA VAL A 763 -20.35 -21.43 29.43
C VAL A 763 -20.14 -20.15 30.25
N PRO A 764 -20.88 -19.94 31.36
CA PRO A 764 -20.64 -18.80 32.24
C PRO A 764 -19.17 -18.80 32.69
N LEU A 765 -18.51 -17.63 32.60
CA LEU A 765 -17.08 -17.43 32.93
C LEU A 765 -16.06 -18.06 31.95
N PHE A 766 -16.51 -18.71 30.86
CA PHE A 766 -15.61 -19.11 29.78
C PHE A 766 -15.30 -17.89 28.90
N PRO A 767 -14.02 -17.56 28.64
CA PRO A 767 -13.66 -16.37 27.89
C PRO A 767 -13.91 -16.55 26.38
N ALA A 768 -14.13 -15.44 25.69
CA ALA A 768 -14.18 -15.40 24.23
C ALA A 768 -12.77 -15.65 23.67
N MET A 769 -12.63 -16.61 22.78
CA MET A 769 -11.32 -17.07 22.30
C MET A 769 -10.91 -16.48 20.95
N GLY A 770 -11.82 -15.79 20.25
CA GLY A 770 -11.59 -15.20 18.93
C GLY A 770 -11.25 -16.22 17.84
N LEU A 771 -11.60 -17.50 18.01
CA LEU A 771 -11.36 -18.57 17.05
C LEU A 771 -12.65 -18.90 16.27
N ASP A 772 -12.53 -19.27 15.00
CA ASP A 772 -13.63 -19.51 14.06
C ASP A 772 -14.25 -20.92 14.20
N TRP A 773 -14.88 -21.20 15.34
CA TRP A 773 -15.49 -22.51 15.64
C TRP A 773 -16.97 -22.46 16.01
N VAL A 774 -17.56 -21.25 16.10
CA VAL A 774 -18.97 -21.10 16.45
C VAL A 774 -19.78 -21.56 15.26
N LEU A 775 -20.76 -22.43 15.44
CA LEU A 775 -21.54 -22.94 14.32
C LEU A 775 -22.68 -21.96 14.03
N ALA A 776 -22.58 -21.17 12.96
CA ALA A 776 -23.59 -20.18 12.62
C ALA A 776 -24.95 -20.81 12.26
N ARG A 777 -24.90 -22.03 11.68
CA ARG A 777 -26.07 -22.77 11.19
C ARG A 777 -26.44 -23.95 12.09
N LYS A 778 -27.74 -24.17 12.31
CA LYS A 778 -28.29 -25.28 13.15
C LYS A 778 -29.36 -26.06 12.39
N PRO A 779 -29.00 -26.93 11.43
CA PRO A 779 -29.95 -27.53 10.48
C PRO A 779 -31.06 -28.36 11.14
N ILE A 780 -30.77 -29.05 12.26
CA ILE A 780 -31.78 -29.84 12.98
C ILE A 780 -32.83 -28.94 13.62
N ARG A 781 -32.41 -27.83 14.25
CA ARG A 781 -33.34 -26.86 14.87
C ARG A 781 -34.12 -26.10 13.79
N GLU A 782 -33.43 -25.66 12.73
CA GLU A 782 -34.06 -25.02 11.56
C GLU A 782 -35.13 -25.93 10.93
N PHE A 783 -34.86 -27.22 10.80
CA PHE A 783 -35.81 -28.20 10.29
C PHE A 783 -37.01 -28.40 11.23
N LEU A 784 -36.77 -28.57 12.55
CA LEU A 784 -37.84 -28.74 13.53
C LEU A 784 -38.77 -27.52 13.61
N ASN A 785 -38.23 -26.30 13.48
CA ASN A 785 -39.04 -25.07 13.42
C ASN A 785 -39.92 -25.00 12.16
N ARG A 786 -39.44 -25.52 11.01
CA ARG A 786 -40.25 -25.58 9.78
C ARG A 786 -41.44 -26.54 9.88
N LEU A 787 -41.39 -27.53 10.76
CA LEU A 787 -42.50 -28.49 10.97
C LEU A 787 -43.65 -27.90 11.83
N ILE A 788 -43.42 -26.80 12.55
CA ILE A 788 -44.41 -26.15 13.42
C ILE A 788 -44.42 -24.64 13.11
N PRO A 789 -44.91 -24.20 11.94
CA PRO A 789 -44.66 -22.84 11.41
C PRO A 789 -45.29 -21.68 12.19
N PHE A 790 -46.16 -21.96 13.15
CA PHE A 790 -46.88 -20.94 13.95
C PHE A 790 -46.23 -20.65 15.31
N VAL A 791 -45.19 -21.40 15.68
CA VAL A 791 -44.41 -21.23 16.91
C VAL A 791 -42.95 -21.51 16.56
N ASP A 792 -42.01 -20.71 17.06
CA ASP A 792 -40.57 -21.03 16.98
C ASP A 792 -40.13 -21.67 18.31
N PRO A 793 -40.41 -22.97 18.55
CA PRO A 793 -40.13 -23.61 19.83
C PRO A 793 -38.63 -23.72 20.11
N PHE A 794 -37.78 -23.64 19.07
CA PHE A 794 -36.34 -23.73 19.18
C PHE A 794 -35.68 -22.46 18.69
N LYS A 795 -35.50 -21.47 19.59
CA LYS A 795 -34.73 -20.24 19.29
C LYS A 795 -33.44 -20.56 18.52
N VAL A 796 -33.37 -20.10 17.27
CA VAL A 796 -32.17 -20.17 16.44
C VAL A 796 -31.42 -18.85 16.64
N ASP A 797 -30.34 -18.90 17.42
CA ASP A 797 -29.48 -17.73 17.59
C ASP A 797 -28.89 -17.34 16.23
N ASN A 798 -29.02 -16.06 15.85
CA ASN A 798 -28.31 -15.54 14.67
C ASN A 798 -26.83 -15.38 15.07
N LEU A 799 -26.02 -16.35 14.62
CA LEU A 799 -24.61 -16.45 14.96
C LEU A 799 -23.70 -16.16 13.77
N TYR A 800 -24.24 -15.74 12.64
CA TYR A 800 -23.51 -15.42 11.41
C TYR A 800 -22.67 -14.16 11.61
N ASP A 801 -21.37 -14.25 11.32
CA ASP A 801 -20.43 -13.13 11.42
C ASP A 801 -20.13 -12.47 10.06
N GLY A 802 -20.70 -12.99 8.97
CA GLY A 802 -20.56 -12.42 7.63
C GLY A 802 -19.16 -12.51 7.04
N VAL A 803 -18.27 -13.33 7.61
CA VAL A 803 -16.89 -13.50 7.15
C VAL A 803 -16.64 -14.94 6.71
N ILE A 804 -16.29 -15.12 5.43
CA ILE A 804 -15.99 -16.46 4.90
C ILE A 804 -14.49 -16.70 4.94
N GLY A 805 -14.06 -17.75 5.64
CA GLY A 805 -12.65 -18.10 5.74
C GLY A 805 -11.89 -17.15 6.67
N THR A 806 -12.36 -17.01 7.90
CA THR A 806 -11.94 -16.00 8.88
C THR A 806 -10.51 -16.17 9.40
N ILE A 807 -10.13 -17.36 9.91
CA ILE A 807 -8.79 -17.56 10.48
C ILE A 807 -8.21 -18.99 10.31
N PHE A 808 -8.66 -20.00 11.06
CA PHE A 808 -7.98 -21.29 11.21
C PHE A 808 -8.84 -22.48 10.78
N PHE A 809 -9.97 -22.70 11.46
CA PHE A 809 -10.82 -23.87 11.19
C PHE A 809 -11.63 -23.69 9.91
N SER A 810 -12.10 -22.48 9.61
CA SER A 810 -12.87 -22.18 8.40
C SER A 810 -12.05 -22.22 7.11
N ARG A 811 -10.72 -22.34 7.20
CA ARG A 811 -9.77 -22.30 6.07
C ARG A 811 -9.10 -23.60 5.70
N ILE A 812 -9.50 -24.71 6.33
CA ILE A 812 -8.85 -26.01 6.14
C ILE A 812 -8.87 -26.50 4.68
N GLN A 813 -9.83 -26.01 3.89
CA GLN A 813 -10.05 -26.31 2.47
C GLN A 813 -9.31 -25.34 1.51
N TYR A 814 -8.37 -24.55 2.02
CA TYR A 814 -7.57 -23.62 1.21
C TYR A 814 -6.09 -23.95 1.27
N LYS A 815 -5.35 -23.53 0.24
CA LYS A 815 -3.90 -23.66 0.13
C LYS A 815 -3.27 -22.39 -0.43
N ASP A 816 -2.15 -22.00 0.14
CA ASP A 816 -1.34 -20.87 -0.32
C ASP A 816 -0.54 -21.22 -1.58
N TYR A 817 -0.47 -20.27 -2.51
CA TYR A 817 0.37 -20.29 -3.70
C TYR A 817 1.18 -19.00 -3.78
N ASN A 818 2.47 -19.12 -4.02
CA ASN A 818 3.41 -18.00 -4.02
C ASN A 818 3.76 -17.48 -5.42
N GLY A 819 4.45 -16.33 -5.49
CA GLY A 819 4.85 -15.67 -6.74
C GLY A 819 5.55 -16.58 -7.74
N THR A 820 6.46 -17.45 -7.30
CA THR A 820 7.16 -18.40 -8.19
C THR A 820 6.22 -19.42 -8.80
N GLN A 821 5.25 -19.93 -8.04
CA GLN A 821 4.25 -20.86 -8.57
C GLN A 821 3.31 -20.18 -9.56
N PHE A 822 3.02 -18.88 -9.37
CA PHE A 822 2.31 -18.09 -10.38
C PHE A 822 3.15 -17.90 -11.64
N ASP A 823 4.43 -17.56 -11.52
CA ASP A 823 5.34 -17.36 -12.66
C ASP A 823 5.46 -18.62 -13.53
N GLU A 824 5.48 -19.80 -12.88
CA GLU A 824 5.46 -21.09 -13.58
C GLU A 824 4.11 -21.41 -14.25
N ALA A 825 3.00 -21.00 -13.65
CA ALA A 825 1.65 -21.34 -14.12
C ALA A 825 1.09 -20.35 -15.15
N LEU A 826 1.59 -19.11 -15.17
CA LEU A 826 1.15 -18.07 -16.06
C LEU A 826 1.94 -18.04 -17.37
N GLY A 827 1.25 -17.73 -18.45
CA GLY A 827 1.80 -17.53 -19.78
C GLY A 827 1.70 -16.06 -20.15
N ASN A 828 0.53 -15.64 -20.65
CA ASN A 828 0.25 -14.25 -20.99
C ASN A 828 -1.13 -13.89 -20.43
N LEU A 829 -1.21 -12.77 -19.71
CA LEU A 829 -2.44 -12.20 -19.15
C LEU A 829 -3.18 -11.30 -20.14
N HIS A 830 -2.62 -11.09 -21.33
CA HIS A 830 -3.26 -10.39 -22.46
C HIS A 830 -3.72 -8.96 -22.11
N SER A 831 -2.93 -8.23 -21.33
CA SER A 831 -3.28 -6.88 -20.86
C SER A 831 -4.52 -6.86 -19.95
N ALA A 832 -4.79 -7.92 -19.19
CA ALA A 832 -5.81 -7.92 -18.16
C ALA A 832 -5.47 -6.99 -16.99
N GLY A 833 -6.47 -6.33 -16.44
CA GLY A 833 -6.36 -5.66 -15.14
C GLY A 833 -6.45 -6.65 -13.97
N PHE A 834 -5.88 -6.31 -12.83
CA PHE A 834 -6.01 -7.07 -11.59
C PHE A 834 -6.51 -6.20 -10.45
N ILE A 835 -7.62 -6.59 -9.82
CA ILE A 835 -8.16 -5.90 -8.64
C ILE A 835 -8.21 -6.86 -7.47
N THR A 836 -7.57 -6.45 -6.38
CA THR A 836 -7.57 -7.19 -5.13
C THR A 836 -7.43 -6.25 -3.94
N SER A 837 -7.74 -6.76 -2.75
CA SER A 837 -7.36 -6.17 -1.47
C SER A 837 -6.90 -7.30 -0.55
N ILE A 838 -6.14 -8.22 -1.14
CA ILE A 838 -5.34 -9.17 -0.40
C ILE A 838 -4.26 -8.38 0.35
N CYS A 839 -4.09 -8.71 1.63
CA CYS A 839 -3.05 -8.14 2.47
C CYS A 839 -1.64 -8.40 1.91
N GLN A 840 -0.77 -7.39 1.97
CA GLN A 840 0.69 -7.52 1.86
C GLN A 840 1.26 -8.07 0.54
N THR A 841 0.44 -8.30 -0.49
CA THR A 841 0.94 -8.86 -1.76
C THR A 841 1.58 -7.81 -2.66
N SER A 842 1.34 -6.52 -2.41
CA SER A 842 1.98 -5.45 -3.19
C SER A 842 3.49 -5.37 -2.94
N ASN A 843 4.23 -5.04 -4.00
CA ASN A 843 5.71 -4.96 -4.04
C ASN A 843 6.43 -6.26 -3.65
N THR A 844 5.75 -7.40 -3.87
CA THR A 844 6.35 -8.75 -3.77
C THR A 844 6.68 -9.29 -5.16
N PHE A 845 7.30 -10.47 -5.22
CA PHE A 845 7.54 -11.12 -6.50
C PHE A 845 6.24 -11.54 -7.21
N PHE A 846 5.19 -11.87 -6.47
CA PHE A 846 3.84 -12.10 -7.02
C PHE A 846 3.31 -10.87 -7.76
N HIS A 847 3.47 -9.66 -7.20
CA HIS A 847 3.12 -8.41 -7.89
C HIS A 847 3.88 -8.28 -9.21
N LEU A 848 5.21 -8.44 -9.19
CA LEU A 848 6.06 -8.35 -10.38
C LEU A 848 5.72 -9.42 -11.43
N THR A 849 5.41 -10.63 -10.99
CA THR A 849 5.01 -11.76 -11.85
C THR A 849 3.81 -11.35 -12.71
N LEU A 850 2.76 -10.78 -12.12
CA LEU A 850 1.59 -10.33 -12.88
C LEU A 850 1.93 -9.25 -13.91
N ILE A 851 2.85 -8.32 -13.60
CA ILE A 851 3.34 -7.31 -14.55
C ILE A 851 4.05 -7.99 -15.73
N ARG A 852 4.99 -8.90 -15.42
CA ARG A 852 5.82 -9.60 -16.42
C ARG A 852 5.02 -10.51 -17.35
N HIS A 853 3.95 -11.11 -16.84
CA HIS A 853 3.00 -11.86 -17.67
C HIS A 853 1.99 -10.97 -18.41
N GLY A 854 2.06 -9.65 -18.25
CA GLY A 854 1.36 -8.70 -19.10
C GLY A 854 0.08 -8.15 -18.51
N SER A 855 -0.05 -8.08 -17.19
CA SER A 855 -1.08 -7.23 -16.57
C SER A 855 -0.81 -5.75 -16.89
N VAL A 856 -1.86 -4.97 -17.15
CA VAL A 856 -1.74 -3.56 -17.54
C VAL A 856 -1.93 -2.58 -16.38
N PHE A 857 -2.73 -2.94 -15.37
CA PHE A 857 -2.87 -2.21 -14.13
C PHE A 857 -3.18 -3.18 -13.01
N GLN A 858 -2.82 -2.79 -11.79
CA GLN A 858 -3.07 -3.60 -10.62
C GLN A 858 -3.50 -2.70 -9.47
N VAL A 859 -4.43 -3.21 -8.67
CA VAL A 859 -4.94 -2.57 -7.47
C VAL A 859 -4.68 -3.55 -6.33
N GLN A 860 -3.69 -3.24 -5.47
CA GLN A 860 -3.17 -4.13 -4.42
C GLN A 860 -2.77 -3.34 -3.16
N ASP A 861 -2.85 -3.99 -1.99
CA ASP A 861 -2.47 -3.41 -0.72
C ASP A 861 -1.07 -3.90 -0.28
N PRO A 862 -0.12 -3.01 0.07
CA PRO A 862 1.15 -3.42 0.67
C PRO A 862 1.04 -3.78 2.15
N TRP A 863 -0.06 -3.48 2.83
CA TRP A 863 -0.21 -3.64 4.29
C TRP A 863 -1.30 -4.65 4.66
N PRO A 864 -1.46 -4.98 5.96
CA PRO A 864 -2.65 -5.66 6.42
C PRO A 864 -3.92 -4.87 6.06
N THR A 865 -4.85 -5.51 5.36
CA THR A 865 -6.14 -4.92 4.98
C THR A 865 -7.22 -5.37 5.96
N SER A 866 -8.02 -4.43 6.47
CA SER A 866 -9.17 -4.75 7.32
C SER A 866 -10.27 -5.48 6.54
N TRP A 867 -11.21 -6.10 7.25
CA TRP A 867 -12.39 -6.73 6.67
C TRP A 867 -13.25 -5.78 5.81
N TYR A 868 -13.13 -4.48 6.05
CA TYR A 868 -13.91 -3.46 5.38
C TYR A 868 -13.36 -3.08 4.01
N GLY A 869 -12.13 -3.51 3.66
CA GLY A 869 -11.58 -3.36 2.31
C GLY A 869 -12.41 -4.06 1.22
N ALA A 870 -13.41 -4.86 1.59
CA ALA A 870 -14.42 -5.39 0.69
C ALA A 870 -15.34 -4.30 0.11
N VAL A 871 -15.68 -3.25 0.87
CA VAL A 871 -16.48 -2.11 0.36
C VAL A 871 -15.78 -1.50 -0.85
N TRP A 872 -14.48 -1.24 -0.68
CA TRP A 872 -13.63 -0.68 -1.73
C TRP A 872 -13.53 -1.59 -2.97
N ARG A 873 -13.32 -2.90 -2.80
CA ARG A 873 -13.32 -3.84 -3.94
C ARG A 873 -14.65 -3.89 -4.68
N GLU A 874 -15.76 -3.76 -3.98
CA GLU A 874 -17.12 -3.79 -4.55
C GLU A 874 -17.49 -2.51 -5.31
N THR A 875 -16.95 -1.35 -4.90
CA THR A 875 -17.23 -0.06 -5.53
C THR A 875 -16.41 0.19 -6.80
N ILE A 876 -15.22 -0.40 -6.96
CA ILE A 876 -14.42 -0.19 -8.19
C ILE A 876 -15.19 -0.60 -9.46
N PRO A 877 -15.81 -1.80 -9.58
CA PRO A 877 -16.62 -2.15 -10.75
C PRO A 877 -17.82 -1.23 -10.98
N ARG A 878 -18.42 -0.69 -9.89
CA ARG A 878 -19.51 0.28 -9.96
C ARG A 878 -19.04 1.58 -10.61
N ASP A 879 -17.92 2.11 -10.14
CA ASP A 879 -17.41 3.40 -10.60
C ASP A 879 -16.82 3.30 -12.01
N ILE A 880 -16.19 2.17 -12.37
CA ILE A 880 -15.83 1.89 -13.77
C ILE A 880 -17.07 1.88 -14.67
N ALA A 881 -18.18 1.26 -14.23
CA ALA A 881 -19.43 1.25 -15.00
C ALA A 881 -20.07 2.64 -15.13
N LEU A 882 -19.78 3.57 -14.22
CA LEU A 882 -20.17 4.98 -14.29
C LEU A 882 -19.25 5.81 -15.20
N GLY A 883 -18.16 5.23 -15.72
CA GLY A 883 -17.24 5.88 -16.65
C GLY A 883 -15.99 6.47 -16.01
N TYR A 884 -15.77 6.26 -14.70
CA TYR A 884 -14.51 6.65 -14.06
C TYR A 884 -13.35 5.77 -14.52
N THR A 885 -12.16 6.34 -14.60
CA THR A 885 -10.92 5.58 -14.77
C THR A 885 -10.67 4.70 -13.54
N VAL A 886 -9.79 3.70 -13.67
CA VAL A 886 -9.43 2.82 -12.54
C VAL A 886 -8.79 3.62 -11.40
N GLY A 887 -7.96 4.62 -11.71
CA GLY A 887 -7.34 5.50 -10.70
C GLY A 887 -8.37 6.34 -9.95
N GLU A 888 -9.33 6.94 -10.66
CA GLU A 888 -10.42 7.68 -10.01
C GLU A 888 -11.31 6.74 -9.19
N ALA A 889 -11.64 5.55 -9.69
CA ALA A 889 -12.40 4.55 -8.95
C ALA A 889 -11.67 4.08 -7.69
N PHE A 890 -10.33 3.95 -7.74
CA PHE A 890 -9.51 3.67 -6.57
C PHE A 890 -9.63 4.79 -5.53
N THR A 891 -9.46 6.05 -5.92
CA THR A 891 -9.46 7.20 -5.01
C THR A 891 -10.84 7.50 -4.42
N ARG A 892 -11.93 7.11 -5.10
CA ARG A 892 -13.31 7.35 -4.66
C ARG A 892 -13.83 6.33 -3.64
N GLY A 893 -13.36 5.09 -3.71
CA GLY A 893 -13.77 4.04 -2.78
C GLY A 893 -12.95 4.06 -1.52
#